data_AF-A0A4R5B0I9-F1
#
_entry.id   AF-A0A4R5B0I9-F1
#
_cell.length_a   1.000
_cell.length_b   1.000
_cell.length_c   1.000
_cell.angle_alpha   90.00
_cell.angle_beta   90.00
_cell.angle_gamma   90.00
#
_symmetry.space_group_name_H-M   'P 1'
#
loop_
_entity.id
_entity.type
_entity.pdbx_description
1 polymer ?
#
loop_
_entity_poly.entity_id
_entity_poly.type
_entity_poly.pdbx_seq_one_letter_code
_entity_poly.pdbx_strand_id
1 'polypeptide(L)'
;MIDTWFKKDLEKIFNTHPIVVIIDESKEATFLLEEVKEKYQIFNASNEIDELKVKYEIEKKGADGTKYLIYTNTPKEQLKFIREYCETNGSVEIKHLDRYIKEKVVAHLNINLHLEKEELIAAAKVSLGKDQTYWMNLSHNGASEIFNLEKEILPFLHSPKTYLNKYDKAVQELFFKKVNELIGQVYISKSSEVLATEVVFYLLDGLANNNPNKVLLDVYNNWLDSKTYQKSFDVYLKKYKLEPKTEIFNYHPAHPFLAIDELWLEELGKNISNKSYCINFLPRINQRISNKAVHHLGINFWKQIKILLEFDEKNINQIASYDEAVAFYTSHFYKLDKAIRALYATFLDRENLMEPLQSYYKNYAVIFLDKWFKYIEEYKSNQTGKLQEIIDNNASKTAIVVGDGVSYEFAQDIIEKVSKEYILSKDHQYIFAGLPSETEHNMSQLYIDTGKVVAKKQDREAYILNQNKDKSIGFIDLEMVNENTDKEHYLICSYKDPDKLGETYQQKALKYFDQVAEIFATKIEQLLKNGYQNVYLLTDHGYVLTGILDNSDKIEVAFNGNVKKSERFIRTEDKQTIDTDLLIEKEVVYGNFNYCYFTKRVGPFITPGVYGFAHGGLSPQETIIPFLKWSNDKNQQDQLQVMIANKKDLNDVTGGLFSIVLKASSTASDLFSSERKVTMLFFADNKNINESDILTIEKDREIKKEFRFGSNATIEVKIVDAVTKEQLDKVIVKQNKVRDLGGLL
;
A
#
# COMPACT_ATOMS: atom_id res chain seq x y z
N MET A 1 -41.42 -5.32 3.22
CA MET A 1 -42.62 -6.20 3.25
C MET A 1 -43.91 -5.44 3.49
N ILE A 2 -43.98 -4.46 4.41
CA ILE A 2 -45.21 -3.68 4.61
C ILE A 2 -45.64 -2.97 3.32
N ASP A 3 -44.66 -2.47 2.56
CA ASP A 3 -44.83 -1.91 1.22
C ASP A 3 -45.41 -2.93 0.23
N THR A 4 -44.96 -4.19 0.31
CA THR A 4 -45.43 -5.28 -0.54
C THR A 4 -46.88 -5.65 -0.20
N TRP A 5 -47.23 -5.72 1.08
CA TRP A 5 -48.62 -5.98 1.52
C TRP A 5 -49.54 -4.83 1.13
N PHE A 6 -49.08 -3.59 1.29
CA PHE A 6 -49.81 -2.41 0.85
C PHE A 6 -50.01 -2.38 -0.68
N LYS A 7 -48.97 -2.67 -1.46
CA LYS A 7 -49.07 -2.81 -2.93
C LYS A 7 -50.11 -3.87 -3.32
N LYS A 8 -50.14 -5.01 -2.63
CA LYS A 8 -51.14 -6.07 -2.87
C LYS A 8 -52.58 -5.63 -2.55
N ASP A 9 -52.78 -4.86 -1.48
CA ASP A 9 -54.10 -4.30 -1.15
C ASP A 9 -54.59 -3.36 -2.25
N LEU A 10 -53.71 -2.51 -2.77
CA LEU A 10 -54.01 -1.62 -3.88
C LEU A 10 -54.28 -2.40 -5.17
N GLU A 11 -53.45 -3.39 -5.49
CA GLU A 11 -53.62 -4.24 -6.68
C GLU A 11 -54.94 -5.01 -6.68
N LYS A 12 -55.40 -5.47 -5.51
CA LYS A 12 -56.69 -6.14 -5.39
C LYS A 12 -57.84 -5.28 -5.94
N ILE A 13 -57.79 -3.96 -5.72
CA ILE A 13 -58.81 -3.03 -6.21
C ILE A 13 -58.48 -2.59 -7.65
N PHE A 14 -57.21 -2.28 -7.93
CA PHE A 14 -56.77 -1.84 -9.25
C PHE A 14 -56.85 -2.90 -10.36
N ASN A 15 -57.08 -4.17 -10.01
CA ASN A 15 -57.35 -5.24 -10.97
C ASN A 15 -58.77 -5.15 -11.54
N THR A 16 -59.72 -4.55 -10.82
CA THR A 16 -61.12 -4.43 -11.25
C THR A 16 -61.59 -2.99 -11.45
N HIS A 17 -60.91 -2.01 -10.82
CA HIS A 17 -61.31 -0.60 -10.86
C HIS A 17 -60.13 0.34 -11.12
N PRO A 18 -60.34 1.48 -11.82
CA PRO A 18 -59.26 2.42 -12.14
C PRO A 18 -58.92 3.43 -11.03
N ILE A 19 -59.72 3.49 -9.96
CA ILE A 19 -59.59 4.48 -8.88
C ILE A 19 -59.56 3.74 -7.54
N VAL A 20 -58.66 4.14 -6.64
CA VAL A 20 -58.62 3.66 -5.25
C VAL A 20 -58.53 4.87 -4.31
N VAL A 21 -59.29 4.84 -3.21
CA VAL A 21 -59.20 5.84 -2.15
C VAL A 21 -58.49 5.25 -0.92
N ILE A 22 -57.39 5.85 -0.51
CA ILE A 22 -56.72 5.54 0.76
C ILE A 22 -57.22 6.53 1.80
N ILE A 23 -57.76 5.98 2.89
CA ILE A 23 -58.27 6.74 4.02
C ILE A 23 -57.34 6.50 5.20
N ASP A 24 -56.37 7.40 5.41
CA ASP A 24 -55.44 7.35 6.54
C ASP A 24 -55.90 8.32 7.63
N GLU A 25 -56.79 7.89 8.51
CA GLU A 25 -57.29 8.75 9.61
C GLU A 25 -56.17 9.09 10.61
N SER A 26 -55.14 8.24 10.70
CA SER A 26 -54.00 8.40 11.62
C SER A 26 -52.94 9.39 11.16
N LYS A 27 -52.88 9.69 9.85
CA LYS A 27 -51.81 10.45 9.18
C LYS A 27 -50.43 9.81 9.28
N GLU A 28 -50.34 8.56 9.70
CA GLU A 28 -49.08 7.86 9.95
C GLU A 28 -48.64 7.02 8.73
N ALA A 29 -49.52 6.78 7.75
CA ALA A 29 -49.31 5.87 6.61
C ALA A 29 -48.77 6.58 5.35
N THR A 30 -48.54 7.89 5.40
CA THR A 30 -48.09 8.68 4.22
C THR A 30 -46.81 8.13 3.58
N PHE A 31 -45.90 7.54 4.36
CA PHE A 31 -44.65 6.96 3.84
C PHE A 31 -44.88 5.81 2.84
N LEU A 32 -46.02 5.13 2.90
CA LEU A 32 -46.37 4.06 1.94
C LEU A 32 -46.70 4.62 0.55
N LEU A 33 -47.05 5.90 0.43
CA LEU A 33 -47.34 6.54 -0.86
C LEU A 33 -46.07 6.69 -1.71
N GLU A 34 -44.92 6.92 -1.07
CA GLU A 34 -43.63 7.06 -1.76
C GLU A 34 -43.26 5.79 -2.54
N GLU A 35 -43.70 4.62 -2.06
CA GLU A 35 -43.44 3.32 -2.67
C GLU A 35 -44.28 3.03 -3.92
N VAL A 36 -45.30 3.85 -4.19
CA VAL A 36 -46.27 3.64 -5.27
C VAL A 36 -46.44 4.86 -6.18
N LYS A 37 -45.78 5.98 -5.87
CA LYS A 37 -45.87 7.25 -6.60
C LYS A 37 -45.47 7.18 -8.08
N GLU A 38 -44.59 6.26 -8.44
CA GLU A 38 -44.17 6.08 -9.84
C GLU A 38 -45.16 5.23 -10.65
N LYS A 39 -46.03 4.47 -9.97
CA LYS A 39 -46.97 3.53 -10.59
C LYS A 39 -48.37 4.10 -10.77
N TYR A 40 -48.76 5.09 -9.96
CA TYR A 40 -50.11 5.65 -9.93
C TYR A 40 -50.09 7.17 -9.92
N GLN A 41 -51.12 7.79 -10.51
CA GLN A 41 -51.33 9.22 -10.37
C GLN A 41 -51.96 9.52 -9.01
N ILE A 42 -51.18 10.08 -8.08
CA ILE A 42 -51.61 10.36 -6.71
C ILE A 42 -52.23 11.75 -6.59
N PHE A 43 -53.40 11.82 -5.97
CA PHE A 43 -54.09 13.05 -5.58
C PHE A 43 -54.26 13.09 -4.06
N ASN A 44 -54.09 14.27 -3.45
CA ASN A 44 -54.33 14.48 -2.02
C ASN A 44 -55.63 15.28 -1.83
N ALA A 45 -56.54 14.80 -0.99
CA ALA A 45 -57.78 15.48 -0.64
C ALA A 45 -57.89 15.65 0.88
N SER A 46 -57.68 16.88 1.37
CA SER A 46 -57.65 17.18 2.82
C SER A 46 -58.91 17.89 3.32
N ASN A 47 -59.77 18.35 2.42
CA ASN A 47 -61.04 19.03 2.73
C ASN A 47 -62.02 18.90 1.55
N GLU A 48 -63.26 19.33 1.76
CA GLU A 48 -64.34 19.25 0.77
C GLU A 48 -64.02 19.92 -0.58
N ILE A 49 -63.27 21.04 -0.58
CA ILE A 49 -62.87 21.74 -1.80
C ILE A 49 -61.84 20.91 -2.57
N ASP A 50 -60.88 20.31 -1.85
CA ASP A 50 -59.90 19.41 -2.47
C ASP A 50 -60.59 18.17 -3.04
N GLU A 51 -61.57 17.59 -2.33
CA GLU A 51 -62.35 16.46 -2.84
C GLU A 51 -63.04 16.80 -4.16
N LEU A 52 -63.72 17.96 -4.23
CA LEU A 52 -64.40 18.43 -5.44
C LEU A 52 -63.40 18.66 -6.58
N LYS A 53 -62.24 19.25 -6.28
CA LYS A 53 -61.18 19.50 -7.25
C LYS A 53 -60.59 18.20 -7.79
N VAL A 54 -60.27 17.25 -6.93
CA VAL A 54 -59.73 15.93 -7.32
C VAL A 54 -60.73 15.19 -8.20
N LYS A 55 -62.01 15.20 -7.82
CA LYS A 55 -63.09 14.61 -8.63
C LYS A 55 -63.16 15.23 -10.03
N TYR A 56 -63.19 16.56 -10.10
CA TYR A 56 -63.20 17.28 -11.37
C TYR A 56 -61.98 16.95 -12.24
N GLU A 57 -60.77 16.91 -11.68
CA GLU A 57 -59.54 16.60 -12.40
C GLU A 57 -59.50 15.16 -12.94
N ILE A 58 -60.01 14.19 -12.18
CA ILE A 58 -60.09 12.79 -12.62
C ILE A 58 -61.12 12.63 -13.74
N GLU A 59 -62.33 13.19 -13.57
CA GLU A 59 -63.44 13.03 -14.53
C GLU A 59 -63.18 13.78 -15.85
N LYS A 60 -62.49 14.94 -15.78
CA LYS A 60 -62.12 15.72 -16.96
C LYS A 60 -61.15 14.99 -17.90
N LYS A 61 -60.29 14.13 -17.35
CA LYS A 61 -59.24 13.44 -18.13
C LYS A 61 -59.75 12.25 -18.96
N GLY A 62 -60.97 11.76 -18.71
CA GLY A 62 -61.56 10.64 -19.44
C GLY A 62 -60.87 9.28 -19.16
N ALA A 63 -61.42 8.20 -19.72
CA ALA A 63 -61.00 6.82 -19.46
C ALA A 63 -59.73 6.43 -20.26
N ASP A 64 -58.58 6.97 -19.89
CA ASP A 64 -57.31 6.76 -20.60
C ASP A 64 -56.42 5.66 -19.97
N GLY A 65 -57.03 4.57 -19.48
CA GLY A 65 -56.32 3.45 -18.84
C GLY A 65 -55.50 3.79 -17.58
N THR A 66 -55.52 5.05 -17.15
CA THR A 66 -54.73 5.59 -16.04
C THR A 66 -55.31 5.17 -14.70
N LYS A 67 -54.44 4.75 -13.78
CA LYS A 67 -54.80 4.35 -12.42
C LYS A 67 -54.61 5.51 -11.45
N TYR A 68 -55.69 5.93 -10.81
CA TYR A 68 -55.73 7.07 -9.91
C TYR A 68 -55.78 6.62 -8.45
N LEU A 69 -54.91 7.20 -7.62
CA LEU A 69 -54.86 6.94 -6.18
C LEU A 69 -55.17 8.23 -5.42
N ILE A 70 -56.26 8.24 -4.66
CA ILE A 70 -56.67 9.41 -3.87
C ILE A 70 -56.30 9.15 -2.42
N TYR A 71 -55.46 9.99 -1.82
CA TYR A 71 -55.10 9.93 -0.41
C TYR A 71 -55.88 11.00 0.37
N THR A 72 -56.53 10.60 1.46
CA THR A 72 -57.27 11.49 2.34
C THR A 72 -57.10 11.10 3.80
N ASN A 73 -57.21 12.08 4.69
CA ASN A 73 -57.24 11.89 6.13
C ASN A 73 -58.66 12.07 6.71
N THR A 74 -59.65 12.35 5.86
CA THR A 74 -61.05 12.52 6.25
C THR A 74 -61.69 11.13 6.37
N PRO A 75 -62.31 10.78 7.52
CA PRO A 75 -62.99 9.50 7.70
C PRO A 75 -64.02 9.25 6.59
N LYS A 76 -64.20 7.98 6.19
CA LYS A 76 -65.09 7.59 5.07
C LYS A 76 -66.49 8.21 5.16
N GLU A 77 -67.06 8.25 6.37
CA GLU A 77 -68.40 8.77 6.61
C GLU A 77 -68.53 10.29 6.43
N GLN A 78 -67.41 11.01 6.52
CA GLN A 78 -67.35 12.47 6.40
C GLN A 78 -66.97 12.94 4.99
N LEU A 79 -66.54 12.02 4.11
CA LEU A 79 -66.29 12.31 2.71
C LEU A 79 -67.60 12.66 1.99
N LYS A 80 -67.53 13.61 1.06
CA LYS A 80 -68.69 14.08 0.28
C LYS A 80 -68.58 13.72 -1.19
N PHE A 81 -67.56 14.25 -1.88
CA PHE A 81 -67.47 14.14 -3.33
C PHE A 81 -66.74 12.87 -3.77
N ILE A 82 -65.66 12.50 -3.08
CA ILE A 82 -64.87 11.29 -3.38
C ILE A 82 -65.39 10.05 -2.65
N ARG A 83 -66.40 10.19 -1.77
CA ARG A 83 -67.08 9.06 -1.10
C ARG A 83 -67.65 8.08 -2.11
N GLU A 84 -68.19 8.59 -3.22
CA GLU A 84 -68.71 7.77 -4.31
C GLU A 84 -67.68 6.74 -4.76
N TYR A 85 -66.43 7.14 -5.02
CA TYR A 85 -65.36 6.22 -5.43
C TYR A 85 -65.01 5.17 -4.36
N CYS A 86 -65.20 5.48 -3.08
CA CYS A 86 -65.01 4.51 -2.01
C CYS A 86 -66.05 3.38 -2.08
N GLU A 87 -67.29 3.70 -2.48
CA GLU A 87 -68.40 2.74 -2.56
C GLU A 87 -68.49 2.03 -3.92
N THR A 88 -68.11 2.70 -5.02
CA THR A 88 -68.24 2.17 -6.39
C THR A 88 -66.98 1.50 -6.92
N ASN A 89 -65.80 1.89 -6.43
CA ASN A 89 -64.52 1.32 -6.87
C ASN A 89 -63.86 0.53 -5.73
N GLY A 90 -63.58 1.20 -4.61
CA GLY A 90 -62.97 0.57 -3.45
C GLY A 90 -62.03 1.50 -2.70
N SER A 91 -61.83 1.18 -1.42
CA SER A 91 -61.00 1.95 -0.52
C SER A 91 -60.13 1.05 0.38
N VAL A 92 -58.98 1.59 0.79
CA VAL A 92 -58.12 1.01 1.83
C VAL A 92 -58.22 1.92 3.05
N GLU A 93 -58.89 1.44 4.09
CA GLU A 93 -59.10 2.18 5.34
C GLU A 93 -57.99 1.85 6.36
N ILE A 94 -57.20 2.85 6.72
CA ILE A 94 -56.17 2.78 7.76
C ILE A 94 -56.56 3.75 8.88
N LYS A 95 -57.43 3.28 9.79
CA LYS A 95 -57.88 4.08 10.95
C LYS A 95 -56.77 4.27 11.98
N HIS A 96 -56.01 3.21 12.21
CA HIS A 96 -54.84 3.18 13.08
C HIS A 96 -53.75 2.35 12.40
N LEU A 97 -52.62 2.98 12.10
CA LEU A 97 -51.54 2.30 11.39
C LEU A 97 -50.99 1.11 12.18
N ASP A 98 -50.93 1.19 13.50
CA ASP A 98 -50.44 0.09 14.34
C ASP A 98 -51.31 -1.17 14.25
N ARG A 99 -52.64 -0.99 14.17
CA ARG A 99 -53.57 -2.12 13.96
C ARG A 99 -53.43 -2.71 12.58
N TYR A 100 -53.32 -1.85 11.56
CA TYR A 100 -53.08 -2.29 10.18
C TYR A 100 -51.80 -3.14 10.08
N ILE A 101 -50.69 -2.70 10.70
CA ILE A 101 -49.44 -3.45 10.72
C ILE A 101 -49.63 -4.81 11.40
N LYS A 102 -50.23 -4.85 12.61
CA LYS A 102 -50.48 -6.10 13.35
C LYS A 102 -51.32 -7.07 12.52
N GLU A 103 -52.40 -6.60 11.90
CA GLU A 103 -53.25 -7.43 11.04
C GLU A 103 -52.48 -8.01 9.86
N LYS A 104 -51.64 -7.21 9.18
CA LYS A 104 -50.86 -7.72 8.05
C LYS A 104 -49.82 -8.75 8.45
N VAL A 105 -49.12 -8.51 9.55
CA VAL A 105 -48.12 -9.44 10.09
C VAL A 105 -48.78 -10.75 10.52
N VAL A 106 -49.91 -10.71 11.22
CA VAL A 106 -50.67 -11.92 11.60
C VAL A 106 -51.18 -12.66 10.37
N ALA A 107 -51.83 -11.96 9.43
CA ALA A 107 -52.47 -12.59 8.27
C ALA A 107 -51.46 -13.25 7.30
N HIS A 108 -50.28 -12.66 7.13
CA HIS A 108 -49.30 -13.14 6.15
C HIS A 108 -48.19 -14.00 6.75
N LEU A 109 -47.84 -13.81 8.03
CA LEU A 109 -46.71 -14.49 8.66
C LEU A 109 -47.12 -15.33 9.89
N ASN A 110 -48.37 -15.23 10.35
CA ASN A 110 -48.87 -15.89 11.56
C ASN A 110 -48.05 -15.55 12.83
N ILE A 111 -47.62 -14.29 12.94
CA ILE A 111 -46.81 -13.75 14.04
C ILE A 111 -47.64 -12.73 14.84
N ASN A 112 -47.55 -12.82 16.17
CA ASN A 112 -48.03 -11.76 17.07
C ASN A 112 -46.85 -10.92 17.57
N LEU A 113 -46.90 -9.60 17.35
CA LEU A 113 -45.87 -8.66 17.81
C LEU A 113 -46.29 -7.97 19.11
N HIS A 114 -45.40 -8.02 20.11
CA HIS A 114 -45.55 -7.32 21.39
C HIS A 114 -44.65 -6.07 21.43
N LEU A 115 -45.01 -5.07 20.62
CA LEU A 115 -44.33 -3.78 20.55
C LEU A 115 -45.29 -2.64 20.91
N GLU A 116 -44.74 -1.58 21.50
CA GLU A 116 -45.46 -0.32 21.72
C GLU A 116 -45.81 0.34 20.37
N LYS A 117 -46.77 1.26 20.40
CA LYS A 117 -47.31 1.87 19.17
C LYS A 117 -46.21 2.52 18.32
N GLU A 118 -45.34 3.31 18.94
CA GLU A 118 -44.26 4.03 18.26
C GLU A 118 -43.20 3.09 17.67
N GLU A 119 -42.87 2.03 18.40
CA GLU A 119 -41.91 1.00 17.98
C GLU A 119 -42.45 0.20 16.79
N LEU A 120 -43.73 -0.12 16.78
CA LEU A 120 -44.37 -0.84 15.69
C LEU A 120 -44.42 0.01 14.40
N ILE A 121 -44.72 1.30 14.52
CA ILE A 121 -44.71 2.23 13.39
C ILE A 121 -43.29 2.40 12.84
N ALA A 122 -42.30 2.55 13.72
CA ALA A 122 -40.89 2.62 13.30
C ALA A 122 -40.45 1.31 12.63
N ALA A 123 -40.83 0.15 13.18
CA ALA A 123 -40.54 -1.14 12.59
C ALA A 123 -41.11 -1.27 11.18
N ALA A 124 -42.34 -0.79 10.94
CA ALA A 124 -42.93 -0.77 9.61
C ALA A 124 -42.16 0.11 8.64
N LYS A 125 -41.80 1.34 9.04
CA LYS A 125 -41.00 2.26 8.21
C LYS A 125 -39.62 1.70 7.88
N VAL A 126 -38.96 1.04 8.85
CA VAL A 126 -37.66 0.40 8.64
C VAL A 126 -37.78 -0.90 7.82
N SER A 127 -38.97 -1.52 7.73
CA SER A 127 -39.23 -2.73 6.95
C SER A 127 -39.39 -2.52 5.44
N LEU A 128 -39.40 -1.26 4.97
CA LEU A 128 -39.50 -0.93 3.55
C LEU A 128 -38.37 -1.61 2.78
N GLY A 129 -38.73 -2.38 1.74
CA GLY A 129 -37.77 -3.16 0.94
C GLY A 129 -37.15 -4.37 1.64
N LYS A 130 -37.40 -4.59 2.94
CA LYS A 130 -36.97 -5.81 3.67
C LYS A 130 -37.92 -6.97 3.39
N ASP A 131 -37.46 -8.20 3.58
CA ASP A 131 -38.23 -9.43 3.39
C ASP A 131 -38.91 -9.91 4.69
N GLN A 132 -39.50 -11.11 4.66
CA GLN A 132 -40.15 -11.71 5.83
C GLN A 132 -39.20 -11.99 7.00
N THR A 133 -37.91 -12.19 6.72
CA THR A 133 -36.89 -12.51 7.72
C THR A 133 -36.76 -11.40 8.76
N TYR A 134 -36.89 -10.14 8.33
CA TYR A 134 -36.89 -8.99 9.25
C TYR A 134 -38.00 -9.07 10.31
N TRP A 135 -39.24 -9.37 9.89
CA TRP A 135 -40.38 -9.45 10.80
C TRP A 135 -40.31 -10.69 11.71
N MET A 136 -39.74 -11.80 11.22
CA MET A 136 -39.45 -12.99 12.05
C MET A 136 -38.39 -12.70 13.12
N ASN A 137 -37.33 -11.95 12.79
CA ASN A 137 -36.32 -11.58 13.79
C ASN A 137 -36.90 -10.62 14.83
N LEU A 138 -37.70 -9.64 14.38
CA LEU A 138 -38.38 -8.70 15.25
C LEU A 138 -39.33 -9.38 16.24
N SER A 139 -39.99 -10.48 15.85
CA SER A 139 -40.88 -11.21 16.75
C SER A 139 -40.15 -12.03 17.80
N HIS A 140 -38.99 -12.59 17.47
CA HIS A 140 -38.20 -13.38 18.40
C HIS A 140 -37.43 -12.51 19.41
N ASN A 141 -36.89 -11.38 18.97
CA ASN A 141 -35.96 -10.58 19.76
C ASN A 141 -36.55 -9.23 20.21
N GLY A 142 -37.76 -8.88 19.75
CA GLY A 142 -38.46 -7.66 20.17
C GLY A 142 -37.85 -6.37 19.62
N ALA A 143 -38.07 -5.26 20.31
CA ALA A 143 -37.76 -3.90 19.84
C ALA A 143 -36.27 -3.64 19.53
N SER A 144 -35.35 -4.48 20.01
CA SER A 144 -33.92 -4.36 19.72
C SER A 144 -33.59 -4.65 18.25
N GLU A 145 -34.44 -5.38 17.52
CA GLU A 145 -34.24 -5.69 16.09
C GLU A 145 -34.87 -4.69 15.12
N ILE A 146 -35.52 -3.63 15.64
CA ILE A 146 -36.05 -2.56 14.77
C ILE A 146 -34.91 -2.00 13.92
N PHE A 147 -33.76 -1.74 14.56
CA PHE A 147 -32.53 -1.39 13.88
C PHE A 147 -31.53 -2.53 14.03
N ASN A 148 -30.92 -2.95 12.93
CA ASN A 148 -29.79 -3.86 13.01
C ASN A 148 -28.55 -3.04 13.37
N LEU A 149 -28.35 -2.77 14.67
CA LEU A 149 -27.29 -1.87 15.12
C LEU A 149 -25.88 -2.32 14.68
N GLU A 150 -25.62 -3.63 14.58
CA GLU A 150 -24.37 -4.17 14.05
C GLU A 150 -24.08 -3.67 12.62
N LYS A 151 -25.11 -3.54 11.78
CA LYS A 151 -24.98 -3.06 10.39
C LYS A 151 -25.16 -1.56 10.25
N GLU A 152 -25.95 -0.94 11.10
CA GLU A 152 -26.37 0.45 10.95
C GLU A 152 -25.47 1.45 11.69
N ILE A 153 -24.78 1.03 12.75
CA ILE A 153 -23.88 1.92 13.50
C ILE A 153 -22.69 2.33 12.63
N LEU A 154 -22.05 1.43 11.90
CA LEU A 154 -20.85 1.79 11.12
C LEU A 154 -21.13 2.89 10.07
N PRO A 155 -22.15 2.77 9.19
CA PRO A 155 -22.52 3.85 8.27
C PRO A 155 -22.93 5.15 9.00
N PHE A 156 -23.58 5.04 10.16
CA PHE A 156 -23.92 6.20 10.99
C PHE A 156 -22.67 6.91 11.51
N LEU A 157 -21.70 6.18 12.06
CA LEU A 157 -20.46 6.74 12.58
C LEU A 157 -19.61 7.37 11.47
N HIS A 158 -19.67 6.82 10.26
CA HIS A 158 -19.01 7.39 9.09
C HIS A 158 -19.62 8.73 8.66
N SER A 159 -20.95 8.80 8.60
CA SER A 159 -21.68 9.97 8.08
C SER A 159 -22.89 10.34 8.95
N PRO A 160 -22.68 10.83 10.19
CA PRO A 160 -23.76 10.99 11.18
C PRO A 160 -24.83 12.01 10.75
N LYS A 161 -24.44 13.03 9.98
CA LYS A 161 -25.37 14.06 9.47
C LYS A 161 -26.35 13.54 8.43
N THR A 162 -25.88 12.67 7.53
CA THR A 162 -26.60 12.35 6.29
C THR A 162 -27.18 10.95 6.31
N TYR A 163 -26.58 10.00 7.04
CA TYR A 163 -27.01 8.61 7.07
C TYR A 163 -28.47 8.45 7.48
N LEU A 164 -28.93 9.26 8.43
CA LEU A 164 -30.28 9.19 8.97
C LEU A 164 -31.33 9.97 8.17
N ASN A 165 -30.95 10.65 7.08
CA ASN A 165 -31.89 11.39 6.23
C ASN A 165 -32.92 10.48 5.53
N LYS A 166 -32.66 9.16 5.48
CA LYS A 166 -33.62 8.15 5.04
C LYS A 166 -34.79 7.95 6.01
N TYR A 167 -34.66 8.44 7.25
CA TYR A 167 -35.65 8.31 8.30
C TYR A 167 -36.29 9.66 8.61
N ASP A 168 -37.58 9.63 8.97
CA ASP A 168 -38.24 10.80 9.53
C ASP A 168 -37.79 11.08 10.98
N LYS A 169 -38.15 12.25 11.51
CA LYS A 169 -37.71 12.70 12.84
C LYS A 169 -38.06 11.72 13.97
N ALA A 170 -39.20 11.02 13.90
CA ALA A 170 -39.62 10.10 14.95
C ALA A 170 -38.79 8.81 14.93
N VAL A 171 -38.51 8.28 13.74
CA VAL A 171 -37.62 7.11 13.57
C VAL A 171 -36.17 7.47 13.91
N GLN A 172 -35.71 8.67 13.58
CA GLN A 172 -34.38 9.17 13.99
C GLN A 172 -34.26 9.25 15.51
N GLU A 173 -35.27 9.78 16.21
CA GLU A 173 -35.29 9.84 17.67
C GLU A 173 -35.26 8.43 18.30
N LEU A 174 -36.03 7.48 17.76
CA LEU A 174 -35.99 6.09 18.24
C LEU A 174 -34.61 5.45 18.00
N PHE A 175 -33.99 5.70 16.84
CA PHE A 175 -32.63 5.26 16.57
C PHE A 175 -31.65 5.81 17.61
N PHE A 176 -31.73 7.11 17.93
CA PHE A 176 -30.91 7.70 18.98
C PHE A 176 -31.15 7.08 20.35
N LYS A 177 -32.40 6.79 20.72
CA LYS A 177 -32.72 6.08 21.98
C LYS A 177 -32.02 4.72 22.03
N LYS A 178 -32.14 3.90 20.97
CA LYS A 178 -31.49 2.59 20.89
C LYS A 178 -29.96 2.66 20.92
N VAL A 179 -29.37 3.67 20.27
CA VAL A 179 -27.92 3.90 20.33
C VAL A 179 -27.48 4.34 21.72
N ASN A 180 -28.24 5.19 22.43
CA ASN A 180 -27.96 5.56 23.82
C ASN A 180 -28.08 4.36 24.76
N GLU A 181 -29.11 3.52 24.59
CA GLU A 181 -29.28 2.25 25.33
C GLU A 181 -28.05 1.34 25.17
N LEU A 182 -27.52 1.21 23.94
CA LEU A 182 -26.33 0.39 23.65
C LEU A 182 -25.09 0.83 24.44
N ILE A 183 -24.92 2.14 24.63
CA ILE A 183 -23.79 2.72 25.39
C ILE A 183 -24.16 2.97 26.88
N GLY A 184 -25.30 2.46 27.35
CA GLY A 184 -25.73 2.57 28.74
C GLY A 184 -26.11 3.99 29.18
N GLN A 185 -26.47 4.88 28.25
CA GLN A 185 -26.85 6.26 28.53
C GLN A 185 -28.37 6.46 28.47
N VAL A 186 -28.86 7.41 29.26
CA VAL A 186 -30.24 7.89 29.16
C VAL A 186 -30.34 8.82 27.95
N TYR A 187 -31.37 8.65 27.12
CA TYR A 187 -31.59 9.51 25.97
C TYR A 187 -31.80 10.97 26.37
N ILE A 188 -30.96 11.85 25.82
CA ILE A 188 -31.10 13.30 25.87
C ILE A 188 -31.00 13.81 24.44
N SER A 189 -31.90 14.72 24.06
CA SER A 189 -31.89 15.33 22.73
C SER A 189 -30.54 15.98 22.44
N LYS A 190 -29.86 15.50 21.40
CA LYS A 190 -28.53 15.95 20.98
C LYS A 190 -28.38 15.75 19.47
N SER A 191 -27.37 16.39 18.88
CA SER A 191 -27.11 16.23 17.44
C SER A 191 -26.52 14.84 17.14
N SER A 192 -26.65 14.38 15.90
CA SER A 192 -26.16 13.06 15.48
C SER A 192 -24.64 12.93 15.62
N GLU A 193 -23.89 14.02 15.45
CA GLU A 193 -22.43 14.04 15.55
C GLU A 193 -21.96 13.94 17.00
N VAL A 194 -22.70 14.55 17.94
CA VAL A 194 -22.41 14.44 19.37
C VAL A 194 -22.62 12.98 19.79
N LEU A 195 -23.77 12.39 19.43
CA LEU A 195 -24.05 10.99 19.73
C LEU A 195 -23.02 10.04 19.10
N ALA A 196 -22.67 10.25 17.82
CA ALA A 196 -21.64 9.43 17.17
C ALA A 196 -20.29 9.53 17.90
N THR A 197 -19.92 10.72 18.36
CA THR A 197 -18.68 10.92 19.14
C THR A 197 -18.74 10.17 20.46
N GLU A 198 -19.85 10.27 21.20
CA GLU A 198 -20.05 9.55 22.48
C GLU A 198 -19.99 8.03 22.29
N VAL A 199 -20.59 7.49 21.22
CA VAL A 199 -20.53 6.05 20.89
C VAL A 199 -19.09 5.61 20.66
N VAL A 200 -18.33 6.37 19.87
CA VAL A 200 -16.92 6.03 19.58
C VAL A 200 -16.08 6.15 20.84
N PHE A 201 -16.30 7.17 21.66
CA PHE A 201 -15.56 7.35 22.90
C PHE A 201 -15.87 6.23 23.89
N TYR A 202 -17.12 5.82 24.02
CA TYR A 202 -17.51 4.67 24.82
C TYR A 202 -16.85 3.36 24.34
N LEU A 203 -16.78 3.15 23.02
CA LEU A 203 -16.01 2.04 22.43
C LEU A 203 -14.52 2.11 22.80
N LEU A 204 -13.89 3.28 22.64
CA LEU A 204 -12.47 3.50 22.93
C LEU A 204 -12.18 3.34 24.43
N ASP A 205 -13.07 3.80 25.31
CA ASP A 205 -13.00 3.59 26.74
C ASP A 205 -13.13 2.11 27.09
N GLY A 206 -14.03 1.38 26.43
CA GLY A 206 -14.16 -0.07 26.57
C GLY A 206 -12.86 -0.80 26.20
N LEU A 207 -12.22 -0.40 25.09
CA LEU A 207 -10.90 -0.91 24.69
C LEU A 207 -9.81 -0.52 25.69
N ALA A 208 -9.82 0.72 26.19
CA ALA A 208 -8.88 1.20 27.17
C ALA A 208 -9.00 0.46 28.50
N ASN A 209 -10.22 0.06 28.89
CA ASN A 209 -10.54 -0.66 30.13
C ASN A 209 -10.56 -2.17 30.02
N ASN A 210 -10.17 -2.72 28.86
CA ASN A 210 -10.22 -4.16 28.60
C ASN A 210 -11.62 -4.78 28.82
N ASN A 211 -12.67 -4.00 28.56
CA ASN A 211 -14.06 -4.41 28.69
C ASN A 211 -14.91 -3.78 27.56
N PRO A 212 -14.60 -4.07 26.28
CA PRO A 212 -15.34 -3.50 25.17
C PRO A 212 -16.76 -4.10 25.09
N ASN A 213 -17.73 -3.27 24.73
CA ASN A 213 -19.05 -3.76 24.34
C ASN A 213 -18.91 -4.63 23.07
N LYS A 214 -19.47 -5.84 23.09
CA LYS A 214 -19.32 -6.83 22.02
C LYS A 214 -19.79 -6.32 20.65
N VAL A 215 -20.96 -5.70 20.60
CA VAL A 215 -21.53 -5.15 19.35
C VAL A 215 -20.62 -4.05 18.79
N LEU A 216 -20.15 -3.14 19.65
CA LEU A 216 -19.26 -2.06 19.22
C LEU A 216 -17.88 -2.57 18.82
N LEU A 217 -17.38 -3.65 19.44
CA LEU A 217 -16.13 -4.30 19.05
C LEU A 217 -16.24 -4.92 17.65
N ASP A 218 -17.36 -5.58 17.34
CA ASP A 218 -17.61 -6.14 16.01
C ASP A 218 -17.73 -5.03 14.96
N VAL A 219 -18.45 -3.95 15.27
CA VAL A 219 -18.51 -2.73 14.45
C VAL A 219 -17.11 -2.15 14.23
N TYR A 220 -16.30 -2.03 15.27
CA TYR A 220 -14.93 -1.53 15.20
C TYR A 220 -14.05 -2.37 14.29
N ASN A 221 -14.08 -3.69 14.43
CA ASN A 221 -13.33 -4.60 13.57
C ASN A 221 -13.74 -4.46 12.10
N ASN A 222 -15.04 -4.36 11.82
CA ASN A 222 -15.55 -4.12 10.46
C ASN A 222 -15.17 -2.73 9.93
N TRP A 223 -15.07 -1.73 10.81
CA TRP A 223 -14.63 -0.39 10.46
C TRP A 223 -13.19 -0.40 9.97
N LEU A 224 -12.29 -1.08 10.68
CA LEU A 224 -10.88 -1.17 10.34
C LEU A 224 -10.62 -1.92 9.02
N ASP A 225 -11.45 -2.92 8.68
CA ASP A 225 -11.32 -3.69 7.44
C ASP A 225 -11.89 -2.96 6.20
N SER A 226 -12.68 -1.90 6.41
CA SER A 226 -13.41 -1.25 5.33
C SER A 226 -12.61 -0.14 4.66
N LYS A 227 -12.25 -0.33 3.37
CA LYS A 227 -11.64 0.74 2.55
C LYS A 227 -12.50 2.01 2.47
N THR A 228 -13.83 1.86 2.56
CA THR A 228 -14.79 2.97 2.49
C THR A 228 -14.86 3.73 3.80
N TYR A 229 -14.96 3.02 4.93
CA TYR A 229 -15.27 3.63 6.22
C TYR A 229 -14.04 3.96 7.06
N GLN A 230 -12.92 3.23 6.91
CA GLN A 230 -11.74 3.33 7.78
C GLN A 230 -11.26 4.76 8.04
N LYS A 231 -11.25 5.63 7.01
CA LYS A 231 -10.79 7.03 7.14
C LYS A 231 -11.57 7.86 8.16
N SER A 232 -12.86 7.59 8.38
CA SER A 232 -13.64 8.35 9.35
C SER A 232 -13.26 8.00 10.79
N PHE A 233 -12.69 6.82 11.05
CA PHE A 233 -12.22 6.44 12.38
C PHE A 233 -11.09 7.34 12.87
N ASP A 234 -10.13 7.65 12.00
CA ASP A 234 -8.98 8.52 12.32
C ASP A 234 -9.42 9.90 12.84
N VAL A 235 -10.54 10.42 12.36
CA VAL A 235 -11.10 11.70 12.78
C VAL A 235 -11.56 11.66 14.24
N TYR A 236 -12.14 10.54 14.68
CA TYR A 236 -12.55 10.36 16.07
C TYR A 236 -11.35 10.07 16.97
N LEU A 237 -10.45 9.19 16.53
CA LEU A 237 -9.26 8.83 17.31
C LEU A 237 -8.41 10.05 17.65
N LYS A 238 -8.24 10.99 16.71
CA LYS A 238 -7.52 12.26 16.94
C LYS A 238 -8.16 13.16 18.01
N LYS A 239 -9.46 13.07 18.23
CA LYS A 239 -10.19 13.88 19.22
C LYS A 239 -10.26 13.22 20.59
N TYR A 240 -10.10 11.91 20.64
CA TYR A 240 -10.15 11.14 21.87
C TYR A 240 -8.94 11.44 22.76
N LYS A 241 -9.18 11.58 24.06
CA LYS A 241 -8.14 11.76 25.07
C LYS A 241 -8.11 10.50 25.93
N LEU A 242 -6.96 9.83 25.91
CA LEU A 242 -6.76 8.65 26.71
C LEU A 242 -6.36 9.04 28.14
N GLU A 243 -7.14 8.61 29.12
CA GLU A 243 -6.81 8.81 30.53
C GLU A 243 -5.65 7.89 30.95
N PRO A 244 -4.62 8.43 31.64
CA PRO A 244 -3.51 7.63 32.15
C PRO A 244 -3.97 6.57 33.15
N LYS A 245 -3.28 5.43 33.19
CA LYS A 245 -3.51 4.34 34.15
C LYS A 245 -2.22 3.87 34.79
N THR A 246 -2.32 3.37 36.01
CA THR A 246 -1.23 2.72 36.72
C THR A 246 -0.90 1.35 36.09
N GLU A 247 -1.93 0.54 35.80
CA GLU A 247 -1.78 -0.79 35.21
C GLU A 247 -1.67 -0.71 33.68
N ILE A 248 -0.45 -0.53 33.17
CA ILE A 248 -0.20 -0.27 31.75
C ILE A 248 -0.56 -1.45 30.83
N PHE A 249 -0.66 -2.68 31.34
CA PHE A 249 -0.98 -3.87 30.54
C PHE A 249 -2.48 -4.22 30.51
N ASN A 250 -3.32 -3.52 31.26
CA ASN A 250 -4.75 -3.78 31.34
C ASN A 250 -5.53 -3.02 30.26
N TYR A 251 -5.16 -3.26 28.99
CA TYR A 251 -5.83 -2.75 27.80
C TYR A 251 -6.29 -3.92 26.95
N HIS A 252 -7.39 -3.74 26.23
CA HIS A 252 -7.81 -4.72 25.25
C HIS A 252 -6.76 -4.80 24.12
N PRO A 253 -6.34 -6.00 23.67
CA PRO A 253 -5.31 -6.14 22.63
C PRO A 253 -5.58 -5.40 21.31
N ALA A 254 -6.86 -5.10 21.05
CA ALA A 254 -7.31 -4.31 19.90
C ALA A 254 -7.29 -2.79 20.10
N HIS A 255 -6.66 -2.27 21.16
CA HIS A 255 -6.58 -0.83 21.39
C HIS A 255 -5.87 -0.12 20.20
N PRO A 256 -6.30 1.10 19.82
CA PRO A 256 -5.68 1.89 18.76
C PRO A 256 -4.64 2.91 19.27
N PHE A 257 -4.20 2.78 20.52
CA PHE A 257 -3.38 3.80 21.19
C PHE A 257 -1.88 3.54 21.05
N LEU A 258 -1.21 4.22 20.11
CA LEU A 258 0.25 4.13 19.93
C LEU A 258 1.04 4.43 21.21
N ALA A 259 0.59 5.41 22.01
CA ALA A 259 1.23 5.75 23.28
C ALA A 259 1.27 4.56 24.26
N ILE A 260 0.27 3.67 24.22
CA ILE A 260 0.27 2.46 25.06
C ILE A 260 1.26 1.43 24.52
N ASP A 261 1.38 1.28 23.20
CA ASP A 261 2.41 0.43 22.61
C ASP A 261 3.83 0.91 22.99
N GLU A 262 4.05 2.23 23.01
CA GLU A 262 5.32 2.82 23.46
C GLU A 262 5.59 2.58 24.95
N LEU A 263 4.57 2.70 25.83
CA LEU A 263 4.71 2.36 27.25
C LEU A 263 5.03 0.88 27.47
N TRP A 264 4.41 -0.01 26.70
CA TRP A 264 4.72 -1.44 26.73
C TRP A 264 6.16 -1.71 26.30
N LEU A 265 6.64 -0.99 25.29
CA LEU A 265 8.00 -1.09 24.82
C LEU A 265 9.02 -0.55 25.83
N GLU A 266 8.70 0.55 26.51
CA GLU A 266 9.52 1.10 27.59
C GLU A 266 9.67 0.10 28.74
N GLU A 267 8.57 -0.52 29.16
CA GLU A 267 8.60 -1.53 30.23
C GLU A 267 9.33 -2.81 29.82
N LEU A 268 9.20 -3.22 28.55
CA LEU A 268 10.03 -4.27 27.97
C LEU A 268 11.52 -3.89 27.99
N GLY A 269 11.86 -2.65 27.61
CA GLY A 269 13.22 -2.13 27.59
C GLY A 269 13.91 -2.23 28.95
N LYS A 270 13.21 -1.87 30.04
CA LYS A 270 13.73 -2.01 31.42
C LYS A 270 14.07 -3.44 31.80
N ASN A 271 13.36 -4.41 31.23
CA ASN A 271 13.47 -5.83 31.55
C ASN A 271 14.10 -6.67 30.43
N ILE A 272 14.66 -6.05 29.39
CA ILE A 272 15.06 -6.76 28.16
C ILE A 272 16.20 -7.76 28.37
N SER A 273 17.03 -7.54 29.40
CA SER A 273 18.09 -8.47 29.80
C SER A 273 17.58 -9.71 30.54
N ASN A 274 16.32 -9.71 31.00
CA ASN A 274 15.71 -10.85 31.66
C ASN A 274 15.06 -11.79 30.64
N LYS A 275 15.78 -12.87 30.29
CA LYS A 275 15.33 -13.88 29.31
C LYS A 275 13.93 -14.44 29.62
N SER A 276 13.61 -14.72 30.89
CA SER A 276 12.29 -15.23 31.29
C SER A 276 11.18 -14.19 31.08
N TYR A 277 11.47 -12.92 31.36
CA TYR A 277 10.52 -11.83 31.10
C TYR A 277 10.23 -11.71 29.60
N CYS A 278 11.27 -11.67 28.76
CA CYS A 278 11.12 -11.59 27.30
C CYS A 278 10.30 -12.75 26.74
N ILE A 279 10.56 -13.99 27.17
CA ILE A 279 9.79 -15.18 26.78
C ILE A 279 8.31 -15.04 27.15
N ASN A 280 8.02 -14.57 28.36
CA ASN A 280 6.65 -14.37 28.83
C ASN A 280 5.95 -13.18 28.14
N PHE A 281 6.71 -12.26 27.55
CA PHE A 281 6.21 -11.10 26.83
C PHE A 281 5.90 -11.40 25.36
N LEU A 282 6.58 -12.38 24.73
CA LEU A 282 6.38 -12.77 23.33
C LEU A 282 4.93 -13.08 22.95
N PRO A 283 4.10 -13.78 23.76
CA PRO A 283 2.69 -13.99 23.46
C PRO A 283 1.92 -12.68 23.24
N ARG A 284 2.22 -11.63 24.02
CA ARG A 284 1.60 -10.30 23.87
C ARG A 284 2.02 -9.65 22.57
N ILE A 285 3.31 -9.73 22.22
CA ILE A 285 3.82 -9.25 20.92
C ILE A 285 3.12 -9.97 19.76
N ASN A 286 2.98 -11.30 19.82
CA ASN A 286 2.29 -12.08 18.78
C ASN A 286 0.81 -11.69 18.64
N GLN A 287 0.12 -11.49 19.76
CA GLN A 287 -1.27 -11.01 19.75
C GLN A 287 -1.37 -9.61 19.16
N ARG A 288 -0.39 -8.75 19.44
CA ARG A 288 -0.37 -7.37 18.94
C ARG A 288 -0.07 -7.32 17.45
N ILE A 289 0.92 -8.07 16.96
CA ILE A 289 1.30 -8.16 15.53
C ILE A 289 0.13 -8.63 14.66
N SER A 290 -0.72 -9.53 15.16
CA SER A 290 -1.88 -10.04 14.42
C SER A 290 -3.13 -9.15 14.50
N ASN A 291 -3.05 -8.04 15.24
CA ASN A 291 -4.21 -7.19 15.50
C ASN A 291 -4.50 -6.22 14.35
N LYS A 292 -5.78 -6.10 13.97
CA LYS A 292 -6.25 -5.17 12.93
C LYS A 292 -5.91 -3.71 13.22
N ALA A 293 -5.96 -3.28 14.48
CA ALA A 293 -5.64 -1.91 14.87
C ALA A 293 -4.18 -1.56 14.56
N VAL A 294 -3.26 -2.50 14.80
CA VAL A 294 -1.83 -2.35 14.50
C VAL A 294 -1.58 -2.18 13.01
N HIS A 295 -2.23 -3.01 12.20
CA HIS A 295 -2.15 -2.91 10.73
C HIS A 295 -2.71 -1.58 10.22
N HIS A 296 -3.87 -1.15 10.74
CA HIS A 296 -4.48 0.12 10.36
C HIS A 296 -3.60 1.32 10.72
N LEU A 297 -2.97 1.32 11.90
CA LEU A 297 -2.11 2.40 12.37
C LEU A 297 -0.70 2.37 11.78
N GLY A 298 -0.36 1.36 10.98
CA GLY A 298 1.00 1.20 10.43
C GLY A 298 2.07 0.88 11.49
N ILE A 299 1.68 0.30 12.63
CA ILE A 299 2.60 -0.05 13.72
C ILE A 299 3.38 -1.31 13.33
N ASN A 300 4.59 -1.12 12.82
CA ASN A 300 5.43 -2.22 12.33
C ASN A 300 6.56 -2.62 13.29
N PHE A 301 6.89 -1.79 14.29
CA PHE A 301 8.04 -2.04 15.16
C PHE A 301 7.92 -3.32 15.98
N TRP A 302 6.71 -3.76 16.36
CA TRP A 302 6.53 -5.02 17.09
C TRP A 302 7.09 -6.25 16.37
N LYS A 303 7.00 -6.28 15.03
CA LYS A 303 7.62 -7.35 14.22
C LYS A 303 9.14 -7.34 14.34
N GLN A 304 9.74 -6.15 14.39
CA GLN A 304 11.18 -5.98 14.51
C GLN A 304 11.67 -6.34 15.92
N ILE A 305 10.91 -5.95 16.95
CA ILE A 305 11.18 -6.36 18.35
C ILE A 305 11.12 -7.89 18.48
N LYS A 306 10.14 -8.54 17.86
CA LYS A 306 10.04 -10.00 17.85
C LYS A 306 11.30 -10.64 17.25
N ILE A 307 11.79 -10.14 16.12
CA ILE A 307 13.02 -10.63 15.47
C ILE A 307 14.22 -10.51 16.41
N LEU A 308 14.37 -9.37 17.11
CA LEU A 308 15.45 -9.20 18.09
C LEU A 308 15.35 -10.22 19.24
N LEU A 309 14.17 -10.40 19.82
CA LEU A 309 13.97 -11.24 21.00
C LEU A 309 14.05 -12.74 20.72
N GLU A 310 13.61 -13.20 19.54
CA GLU A 310 13.60 -14.62 19.16
C GLU A 310 14.93 -15.10 18.58
N PHE A 311 15.91 -14.21 18.40
CA PHE A 311 17.19 -14.57 17.81
C PHE A 311 18.00 -15.48 18.74
N ASP A 312 18.36 -16.66 18.24
CA ASP A 312 19.15 -17.65 18.98
C ASP A 312 20.65 -17.48 18.74
N GLU A 313 21.35 -16.94 19.73
CA GLU A 313 22.79 -16.78 19.76
C GLU A 313 23.57 -18.10 19.68
N LYS A 314 22.96 -19.24 20.06
CA LYS A 314 23.67 -20.53 20.10
C LYS A 314 24.17 -20.95 18.73
N ASN A 315 23.52 -20.52 17.66
CA ASN A 315 23.93 -20.83 16.30
C ASN A 315 25.22 -20.08 15.89
N ILE A 316 25.53 -18.93 16.50
CA ILE A 316 26.78 -18.20 16.25
C ILE A 316 27.99 -19.01 16.73
N ASN A 317 27.84 -19.73 17.85
CA ASN A 317 28.95 -20.50 18.43
C ASN A 317 29.47 -21.61 17.51
N GLN A 318 28.62 -22.11 16.61
CA GLN A 318 28.94 -23.18 15.66
C GLN A 318 29.82 -22.71 14.49
N ILE A 319 29.93 -21.39 14.26
CA ILE A 319 30.77 -20.83 13.20
C ILE A 319 32.24 -21.12 13.49
N ALA A 320 32.87 -21.84 12.56
CA ALA A 320 34.23 -22.33 12.64
C ALA A 320 35.12 -21.93 11.45
N SER A 321 34.58 -21.23 10.44
CA SER A 321 35.32 -20.71 9.29
C SER A 321 34.77 -19.34 8.82
N TYR A 322 35.51 -18.68 7.92
CA TYR A 322 35.06 -17.42 7.32
C TYR A 322 33.82 -17.63 6.42
N ASP A 323 33.80 -18.67 5.59
CA ASP A 323 32.65 -18.99 4.73
C ASP A 323 31.38 -19.28 5.54
N GLU A 324 31.50 -19.97 6.68
CA GLU A 324 30.38 -20.18 7.59
C GLU A 324 29.90 -18.86 8.23
N ALA A 325 30.81 -17.92 8.53
CA ALA A 325 30.43 -16.60 9.03
C ALA A 325 29.65 -15.80 7.97
N VAL A 326 30.07 -15.85 6.71
CA VAL A 326 29.39 -15.22 5.58
C VAL A 326 28.01 -15.85 5.33
N ALA A 327 27.94 -17.19 5.31
CA ALA A 327 26.67 -17.92 5.15
C ALA A 327 25.70 -17.60 6.30
N PHE A 328 26.21 -17.52 7.53
CA PHE A 328 25.42 -17.16 8.69
C PHE A 328 24.90 -15.71 8.60
N TYR A 329 25.74 -14.77 8.19
CA TYR A 329 25.32 -13.39 8.00
C TYR A 329 24.19 -13.28 6.97
N THR A 330 24.41 -13.84 5.78
CA THR A 330 23.50 -13.74 4.63
C THR A 330 22.21 -14.55 4.79
N SER A 331 22.16 -15.50 5.72
CA SER A 331 20.96 -16.32 5.99
C SER A 331 20.20 -15.91 7.26
N HIS A 332 20.91 -15.39 8.27
CA HIS A 332 20.39 -15.18 9.61
C HIS A 332 20.67 -13.78 10.16
N PHE A 333 21.94 -13.36 10.24
CA PHE A 333 22.29 -12.14 11.00
C PHE A 333 21.79 -10.85 10.33
N TYR A 334 21.73 -10.79 8.99
CA TYR A 334 21.19 -9.61 8.29
C TYR A 334 19.76 -9.25 8.73
N LYS A 335 18.98 -10.22 9.23
CA LYS A 335 17.61 -10.00 9.73
C LYS A 335 17.62 -9.15 11.00
N LEU A 336 18.64 -9.31 11.86
CA LEU A 336 18.85 -8.43 13.01
C LEU A 336 19.22 -7.03 12.56
N ASP A 337 20.13 -6.90 11.59
CA ASP A 337 20.55 -5.60 11.06
C ASP A 337 19.38 -4.85 10.40
N LYS A 338 18.54 -5.56 9.64
CA LYS A 338 17.28 -5.03 9.11
C LYS A 338 16.32 -4.60 10.21
N ALA A 339 16.15 -5.42 11.27
CA ALA A 339 15.26 -5.11 12.38
C ALA A 339 15.73 -3.88 13.17
N ILE A 340 17.02 -3.80 13.52
CA ILE A 340 17.55 -2.67 14.27
C ILE A 340 17.53 -1.38 13.43
N ARG A 341 17.81 -1.45 12.13
CA ARG A 341 17.68 -0.30 11.21
C ARG A 341 16.25 0.24 11.18
N ALA A 342 15.24 -0.64 11.11
CA ALA A 342 13.85 -0.24 11.15
C ALA A 342 13.44 0.38 12.50
N LEU A 343 14.01 -0.10 13.61
CA LEU A 343 13.80 0.47 14.94
C LEU A 343 14.46 1.84 15.07
N TYR A 344 15.68 2.05 14.56
CA TYR A 344 16.28 3.37 14.47
C TYR A 344 15.42 4.33 13.66
N ALA A 345 14.95 3.92 12.47
CA ALA A 345 14.07 4.75 11.65
C ALA A 345 12.79 5.21 12.41
N THR A 346 12.30 4.38 13.33
CA THR A 346 11.09 4.64 14.13
C THR A 346 11.38 5.47 15.39
N PHE A 347 12.44 5.14 16.14
CA PHE A 347 12.66 5.59 17.52
C PHE A 347 13.97 6.35 17.75
N LEU A 348 14.71 6.75 16.71
CA LEU A 348 15.98 7.47 16.89
C LEU A 348 15.85 8.72 17.77
N ASP A 349 14.72 9.43 17.70
CA ASP A 349 14.43 10.63 18.50
C ASP A 349 13.81 10.29 19.89
N ARG A 350 13.81 9.01 20.29
CA ARG A 350 13.23 8.46 21.55
C ARG A 350 14.27 7.58 22.26
N GLU A 351 15.28 8.22 22.82
CA GLU A 351 16.43 7.57 23.45
C GLU A 351 16.04 6.51 24.50
N ASN A 352 15.07 6.82 25.37
CA ASN A 352 14.56 5.89 26.40
C ASN A 352 14.00 4.58 25.83
N LEU A 353 13.48 4.58 24.61
CA LEU A 353 12.99 3.39 23.93
C LEU A 353 14.09 2.67 23.16
N MET A 354 14.97 3.43 22.49
CA MET A 354 15.96 2.89 21.56
C MET A 354 17.19 2.32 22.29
N GLU A 355 17.67 2.95 23.35
CA GLU A 355 18.92 2.60 24.03
C GLU A 355 18.95 1.15 24.56
N PRO A 356 17.89 0.62 25.22
CA PRO A 356 17.86 -0.78 25.67
C PRO A 356 17.86 -1.77 24.50
N LEU A 357 17.13 -1.46 23.42
CA LEU A 357 17.02 -2.29 22.22
C LEU A 357 18.36 -2.36 21.47
N GLN A 358 19.01 -1.21 21.32
CA GLN A 358 20.33 -1.09 20.75
C GLN A 358 21.34 -1.89 21.56
N SER A 359 21.34 -1.75 22.88
CA SER A 359 22.25 -2.48 23.77
C SER A 359 22.07 -3.99 23.64
N TYR A 360 20.82 -4.44 23.56
CA TYR A 360 20.49 -5.84 23.33
C TYR A 360 21.02 -6.35 21.99
N TYR A 361 20.84 -5.58 20.90
CA TYR A 361 21.41 -5.89 19.58
C TYR A 361 22.95 -5.89 19.59
N LYS A 362 23.58 -4.89 20.22
CA LYS A 362 25.06 -4.76 20.32
C LYS A 362 25.68 -6.02 20.96
N ASN A 363 25.01 -6.66 21.92
CA ASN A 363 25.48 -7.93 22.50
C ASN A 363 25.58 -9.04 21.46
N TYR A 364 24.57 -9.21 20.59
CA TYR A 364 24.64 -10.18 19.50
C TYR A 364 25.72 -9.82 18.48
N ALA A 365 25.81 -8.53 18.12
CA ALA A 365 26.83 -8.03 17.20
C ALA A 365 28.24 -8.31 17.71
N VAL A 366 28.52 -8.11 19.00
CA VAL A 366 29.83 -8.41 19.59
C VAL A 366 30.18 -9.90 19.45
N ILE A 367 29.25 -10.81 19.75
CA ILE A 367 29.47 -12.25 19.64
C ILE A 367 29.73 -12.66 18.19
N PHE A 368 28.96 -12.11 17.24
CA PHE A 368 29.14 -12.40 15.83
C PHE A 368 30.44 -11.80 15.27
N LEU A 369 30.78 -10.57 15.64
CA LEU A 369 32.01 -9.91 15.20
C LEU A 369 33.26 -10.60 15.75
N ASP A 370 33.22 -11.17 16.95
CA ASP A 370 34.32 -12.01 17.46
C ASP A 370 34.63 -13.17 16.50
N LYS A 371 33.58 -13.88 16.04
CA LYS A 371 33.73 -14.95 15.03
C LYS A 371 34.21 -14.42 13.68
N TRP A 372 33.61 -13.34 13.19
CA TRP A 372 33.98 -12.70 11.93
C TRP A 372 35.48 -12.34 11.91
N PHE A 373 35.95 -11.64 12.94
CA PHE A 373 37.33 -11.17 13.02
C PHE A 373 38.34 -12.26 13.37
N LYS A 374 37.90 -13.36 13.99
CA LYS A 374 38.75 -14.54 14.21
C LYS A 374 39.19 -15.19 12.89
N TYR A 375 38.34 -15.19 11.86
CA TYR A 375 38.60 -15.84 10.56
C TYR A 375 38.88 -14.85 9.43
N ILE A 376 39.10 -13.57 9.74
CA ILE A 376 39.20 -12.47 8.76
C ILE A 376 40.41 -12.55 7.83
N GLU A 377 41.42 -13.37 8.14
CA GLU A 377 42.58 -13.56 7.26
C GLU A 377 42.21 -14.28 5.95
N GLU A 378 41.07 -14.97 5.90
CA GLU A 378 40.52 -15.57 4.69
C GLU A 378 39.78 -14.57 3.79
N TYR A 379 39.49 -13.37 4.29
CA TYR A 379 38.80 -12.31 3.54
C TYR A 379 39.56 -11.95 2.26
N LYS A 380 38.86 -12.01 1.12
CA LYS A 380 39.36 -11.54 -0.17
C LYS A 380 38.26 -10.80 -0.92
N SER A 381 38.57 -9.58 -1.34
CA SER A 381 37.68 -8.85 -2.24
C SER A 381 37.64 -9.55 -3.61
N ASN A 382 36.44 -9.60 -4.19
CA ASN A 382 36.18 -10.04 -5.55
C ASN A 382 35.39 -8.98 -6.34
N GLN A 383 35.55 -7.70 -5.96
CA GLN A 383 34.84 -6.56 -6.53
C GLN A 383 35.52 -5.99 -7.78
N THR A 384 36.85 -6.09 -7.87
CA THR A 384 37.65 -5.50 -8.94
C THR A 384 37.21 -5.99 -10.32
N GLY A 385 36.90 -5.06 -11.23
CA GLY A 385 36.50 -5.35 -12.61
C GLY A 385 35.10 -5.95 -12.77
N LYS A 386 34.25 -5.93 -11.73
CA LYS A 386 32.94 -6.61 -11.77
C LYS A 386 32.03 -6.11 -12.89
N LEU A 387 32.06 -4.82 -13.22
CA LEU A 387 31.27 -4.31 -14.35
C LEU A 387 31.73 -4.89 -15.69
N GLN A 388 33.05 -4.98 -15.90
CA GLN A 388 33.63 -5.59 -17.09
C GLN A 388 33.24 -7.07 -17.19
N GLU A 389 33.32 -7.81 -16.08
CA GLU A 389 32.89 -9.21 -16.00
C GLU A 389 31.43 -9.40 -16.42
N ILE A 390 30.51 -8.53 -15.96
CA ILE A 390 29.10 -8.58 -16.38
C ILE A 390 28.99 -8.32 -17.89
N ILE A 391 29.68 -7.30 -18.41
CA ILE A 391 29.63 -6.91 -19.83
C ILE A 391 30.21 -8.01 -20.74
N ASP A 392 31.17 -8.80 -20.26
CA ASP A 392 31.78 -9.88 -21.03
C ASP A 392 30.96 -11.17 -20.99
N ASN A 393 30.31 -11.46 -19.85
CA ASN A 393 29.59 -12.71 -19.64
C ASN A 393 28.12 -12.68 -20.06
N ASN A 394 27.57 -11.53 -20.47
CA ASN A 394 26.15 -11.41 -20.83
C ASN A 394 25.98 -10.94 -22.28
N ALA A 395 25.74 -11.87 -23.22
CA ALA A 395 25.49 -11.52 -24.62
C ALA A 395 24.10 -10.89 -24.88
N SER A 396 23.20 -10.98 -23.91
CA SER A 396 21.88 -10.38 -23.98
C SER A 396 21.86 -8.96 -23.42
N LYS A 397 20.87 -8.18 -23.89
CA LYS A 397 20.67 -6.79 -23.49
C LYS A 397 20.56 -6.69 -21.97
N THR A 398 21.49 -5.97 -21.34
CA THR A 398 21.71 -6.00 -19.89
C THR A 398 21.79 -4.60 -19.30
N ALA A 399 21.08 -4.35 -18.20
CA ALA A 399 21.26 -3.14 -17.41
C ALA A 399 21.97 -3.46 -16.09
N ILE A 400 22.78 -2.52 -15.61
CA ILE A 400 23.59 -2.65 -14.41
C ILE A 400 23.35 -1.43 -13.53
N VAL A 401 22.64 -1.63 -12.43
CA VAL A 401 22.39 -0.60 -11.42
C VAL A 401 23.55 -0.61 -10.42
N VAL A 402 24.27 0.50 -10.34
CA VAL A 402 25.37 0.72 -9.41
C VAL A 402 24.90 1.68 -8.32
N GLY A 403 24.59 1.13 -7.15
CA GLY A 403 24.26 1.89 -5.95
C GLY A 403 25.52 2.39 -5.23
N ASP A 404 25.38 3.48 -4.50
CA ASP A 404 26.38 4.05 -3.59
C ASP A 404 25.89 3.81 -2.15
N GLY A 405 26.60 2.97 -1.39
CA GLY A 405 26.24 2.66 0.00
C GLY A 405 25.02 1.73 0.17
N VAL A 406 24.89 0.66 -0.61
CA VAL A 406 23.78 -0.32 -0.46
C VAL A 406 24.23 -1.55 0.34
N SER A 407 24.00 -1.55 1.65
CA SER A 407 24.28 -2.72 2.48
C SER A 407 23.40 -3.95 2.14
N TYR A 408 23.88 -5.16 2.42
CA TYR A 408 23.19 -6.40 2.06
C TYR A 408 21.78 -6.52 2.66
N GLU A 409 21.60 -6.12 3.92
CA GLU A 409 20.31 -6.12 4.62
C GLU A 409 19.35 -5.05 4.07
N PHE A 410 19.86 -3.94 3.55
CA PHE A 410 19.03 -2.95 2.85
C PHE A 410 18.60 -3.45 1.48
N ALA A 411 19.47 -4.19 0.79
CA ALA A 411 19.12 -4.82 -0.48
C ALA A 411 17.95 -5.81 -0.36
N GLN A 412 17.73 -6.40 0.82
CA GLN A 412 16.54 -7.24 1.09
C GLN A 412 15.23 -6.45 1.02
N ASP A 413 15.22 -5.17 1.41
CA ASP A 413 14.04 -4.30 1.26
C ASP A 413 13.74 -4.05 -0.22
N ILE A 414 14.79 -3.90 -1.03
CA ILE A 414 14.67 -3.76 -2.49
C ILE A 414 14.09 -5.04 -3.09
N ILE A 415 14.63 -6.22 -2.71
CA ILE A 415 14.13 -7.52 -3.16
C ILE A 415 12.65 -7.71 -2.83
N GLU A 416 12.22 -7.33 -1.63
CA GLU A 416 10.83 -7.45 -1.19
C GLU A 416 9.85 -6.56 -1.97
N LYS A 417 10.33 -5.42 -2.49
CA LYS A 417 9.55 -4.46 -3.26
C LYS A 417 9.49 -4.75 -4.76
N VAL A 418 10.50 -5.40 -5.33
CA VAL A 418 10.46 -5.83 -6.73
C VAL A 418 9.35 -6.87 -6.92
N SER A 419 8.51 -6.67 -7.93
CA SER A 419 7.43 -7.57 -8.30
C SER A 419 7.90 -9.01 -8.44
N LYS A 420 7.14 -9.93 -7.81
CA LYS A 420 7.39 -11.38 -7.85
C LYS A 420 7.24 -12.01 -9.24
N GLU A 421 6.84 -11.21 -10.22
CA GLU A 421 6.76 -11.64 -11.60
C GLU A 421 8.13 -11.75 -12.29
N TYR A 422 9.14 -11.08 -11.74
CA TYR A 422 10.52 -11.15 -12.18
C TYR A 422 11.28 -12.19 -11.36
N ILE A 423 12.23 -12.86 -12.01
CA ILE A 423 12.98 -13.95 -11.39
C ILE A 423 14.29 -13.39 -10.84
N LEU A 424 14.40 -13.37 -9.51
CA LEU A 424 15.67 -13.10 -8.84
C LEU A 424 16.55 -14.37 -8.88
N SER A 425 17.75 -14.25 -9.41
CA SER A 425 18.77 -15.29 -9.34
C SER A 425 19.05 -15.67 -7.88
N LYS A 426 19.07 -16.97 -7.60
CA LYS A 426 19.46 -17.51 -6.29
C LYS A 426 20.96 -17.72 -6.18
N ASP A 427 21.66 -17.75 -7.30
CA ASP A 427 23.10 -17.98 -7.33
C ASP A 427 23.84 -16.67 -7.05
N HIS A 428 24.83 -16.74 -6.17
CA HIS A 428 25.81 -15.68 -5.89
C HIS A 428 25.18 -14.29 -5.64
N GLN A 429 24.35 -14.14 -4.60
CA GLN A 429 23.61 -12.90 -4.32
C GLN A 429 24.44 -11.76 -3.67
N TYR A 430 25.74 -11.98 -3.46
CA TYR A 430 26.64 -11.02 -2.82
C TYR A 430 28.06 -11.15 -3.35
N ILE A 431 28.85 -10.09 -3.16
CA ILE A 431 30.29 -10.03 -3.39
C ILE A 431 30.97 -9.32 -2.20
N PHE A 432 32.30 -9.28 -2.19
CA PHE A 432 33.11 -8.68 -1.13
C PHE A 432 33.80 -7.40 -1.59
N ALA A 433 33.55 -6.31 -0.87
CA ALA A 433 34.08 -4.98 -1.17
C ALA A 433 35.62 -4.92 -1.08
N GLY A 434 36.27 -4.03 -1.85
CA GLY A 434 37.67 -3.66 -1.62
C GLY A 434 37.86 -2.97 -0.26
N LEU A 435 39.10 -2.96 0.24
CA LEU A 435 39.46 -2.30 1.50
C LEU A 435 40.37 -1.08 1.28
N PRO A 436 40.21 0.00 2.07
CA PRO A 436 39.03 0.28 2.90
C PRO A 436 37.78 0.43 2.04
N SER A 437 36.61 0.12 2.60
CA SER A 437 35.33 0.10 1.89
C SER A 437 34.75 1.52 1.71
N GLU A 438 35.47 2.39 1.02
CA GLU A 438 35.11 3.80 0.80
C GLU A 438 34.76 4.08 -0.66
N THR A 439 33.92 5.10 -0.90
CA THR A 439 33.35 5.40 -2.21
C THR A 439 34.36 5.55 -3.33
N GLU A 440 35.40 6.38 -3.14
CA GLU A 440 36.41 6.64 -4.19
C GLU A 440 37.13 5.35 -4.59
N HIS A 441 37.55 4.57 -3.60
CA HIS A 441 38.26 3.33 -3.79
C HIS A 441 37.38 2.29 -4.47
N ASN A 442 36.21 2.00 -3.90
CA ASN A 442 35.39 0.86 -4.29
C ASN A 442 34.60 1.10 -5.59
N MET A 443 34.16 2.34 -5.85
CA MET A 443 33.63 2.68 -7.18
C MET A 443 34.72 2.55 -8.25
N SER A 444 35.99 2.79 -7.93
CA SER A 444 37.08 2.51 -8.87
C SER A 444 37.26 1.01 -9.09
N GLN A 445 37.23 0.21 -8.03
CA GLN A 445 37.31 -1.25 -8.14
C GLN A 445 36.22 -1.82 -9.05
N LEU A 446 34.97 -1.34 -8.93
CA LEU A 446 33.87 -1.81 -9.78
C LEU A 446 34.11 -1.58 -11.28
N TYR A 447 34.60 -0.40 -11.65
CA TYR A 447 34.73 0.04 -13.04
C TYR A 447 36.08 -0.35 -13.67
N ILE A 448 37.14 -0.51 -12.88
CA ILE A 448 38.51 -0.63 -13.37
C ILE A 448 39.11 -1.97 -12.93
N ASP A 449 39.23 -2.89 -13.88
CA ASP A 449 39.79 -4.24 -13.71
C ASP A 449 41.28 -4.27 -13.33
N THR A 450 42.04 -3.21 -13.62
CA THR A 450 43.44 -3.07 -13.18
C THR A 450 43.59 -2.76 -11.67
N GLY A 451 42.49 -2.43 -10.98
CA GLY A 451 42.50 -2.03 -9.57
C GLY A 451 43.01 -0.61 -9.31
N LYS A 452 43.29 0.18 -10.37
CA LYS A 452 43.72 1.58 -10.23
C LYS A 452 42.59 2.46 -9.68
N VAL A 453 42.91 3.29 -8.69
CA VAL A 453 41.97 4.26 -8.11
C VAL A 453 41.86 5.52 -8.98
N VAL A 454 40.62 5.91 -9.30
CA VAL A 454 40.30 7.08 -10.12
C VAL A 454 39.13 7.86 -9.49
N ALA A 455 39.41 9.11 -9.11
CA ALA A 455 38.46 9.93 -8.37
C ALA A 455 37.23 10.37 -9.18
N LYS A 456 37.41 10.71 -10.47
CA LYS A 456 36.32 11.27 -11.28
C LYS A 456 35.47 10.16 -11.91
N LYS A 457 34.16 10.25 -11.73
CA LYS A 457 33.18 9.35 -12.35
C LYS A 457 33.36 9.27 -13.88
N GLN A 458 33.52 10.41 -14.56
CA GLN A 458 33.66 10.44 -16.02
C GLN A 458 34.87 9.65 -16.52
N ASP A 459 35.97 9.66 -15.76
CA ASP A 459 37.19 8.94 -16.14
C ASP A 459 37.00 7.42 -15.99
N ARG A 460 36.23 6.98 -14.99
CA ARG A 460 35.83 5.57 -14.81
C ARG A 460 34.90 5.09 -15.93
N GLU A 461 33.93 5.92 -16.33
CA GLU A 461 33.04 5.62 -17.46
C GLU A 461 33.80 5.57 -18.79
N ALA A 462 34.72 6.51 -19.01
CA ALA A 462 35.60 6.52 -20.17
C ALA A 462 36.50 5.28 -20.23
N TYR A 463 36.94 4.74 -19.08
CA TYR A 463 37.70 3.49 -19.03
C TYR A 463 36.91 2.31 -19.64
N ILE A 464 35.67 2.10 -19.18
CA ILE A 464 34.78 1.04 -19.69
C ILE A 464 34.54 1.21 -21.21
N LEU A 465 34.26 2.43 -21.66
CA LEU A 465 34.05 2.70 -23.10
C LEU A 465 35.30 2.40 -23.95
N ASN A 466 36.48 2.74 -23.43
CA ASN A 466 37.74 2.53 -24.14
C ASN A 466 38.10 1.04 -24.27
N GLN A 467 37.72 0.21 -23.29
CA GLN A 467 37.92 -1.24 -23.33
C GLN A 467 36.90 -1.95 -24.25
N ASN A 468 35.73 -1.38 -24.45
CA ASN A 468 34.60 -2.02 -25.15
C ASN A 468 34.12 -1.19 -26.36
N LYS A 469 35.03 -0.78 -27.25
CA LYS A 469 34.72 0.11 -28.39
C LYS A 469 33.72 -0.49 -29.40
N ASP A 470 33.58 -1.81 -29.40
CA ASP A 470 32.67 -2.59 -30.23
C ASP A 470 31.28 -2.79 -29.59
N LYS A 471 31.11 -2.48 -28.30
CA LYS A 471 29.85 -2.66 -27.57
C LYS A 471 29.09 -1.35 -27.43
N SER A 472 27.76 -1.42 -27.53
CA SER A 472 26.87 -0.28 -27.25
C SER A 472 26.65 -0.17 -25.74
N ILE A 473 27.33 0.78 -25.10
CA ILE A 473 27.27 1.03 -23.66
C ILE A 473 26.78 2.46 -23.39
N GLY A 474 25.77 2.59 -22.52
CA GLY A 474 25.23 3.87 -22.06
C GLY A 474 25.40 4.08 -20.56
N PHE A 475 25.35 5.34 -20.14
CA PHE A 475 25.40 5.73 -18.73
C PHE A 475 24.25 6.69 -18.43
N ILE A 476 23.57 6.47 -17.31
CA ILE A 476 22.47 7.33 -16.87
C ILE A 476 22.38 7.36 -15.33
N ASP A 477 21.72 8.38 -14.80
CA ASP A 477 21.24 8.34 -13.42
C ASP A 477 20.01 7.42 -13.32
N LEU A 478 19.94 6.57 -12.29
CA LEU A 478 18.83 5.65 -12.10
C LEU A 478 17.48 6.37 -12.03
N GLU A 479 17.41 7.56 -11.43
CA GLU A 479 16.16 8.33 -11.32
C GLU A 479 15.61 8.73 -12.69
N MET A 480 16.51 8.95 -13.65
CA MET A 480 16.19 9.37 -15.01
C MET A 480 15.74 8.22 -15.91
N VAL A 481 15.82 6.96 -15.45
CA VAL A 481 15.29 5.80 -16.17
C VAL A 481 13.79 5.97 -16.38
N ASN A 482 13.38 5.90 -17.64
CA ASN A 482 12.00 5.99 -18.09
C ASN A 482 11.77 5.05 -19.29
N GLU A 483 10.61 5.09 -19.92
CA GLU A 483 10.23 4.22 -21.03
C GLU A 483 11.19 4.33 -22.24
N ASN A 484 11.93 5.44 -22.39
CA ASN A 484 12.91 5.68 -23.47
C ASN A 484 14.33 5.20 -23.18
N THR A 485 14.54 4.65 -21.99
CA THR A 485 15.81 4.11 -21.58
C THR A 485 15.94 2.67 -22.08
N ASP A 486 16.09 2.51 -23.40
CA ASP A 486 16.13 1.18 -24.05
C ASP A 486 17.00 1.15 -25.32
N LYS A 487 17.89 2.14 -25.51
CA LYS A 487 18.67 2.26 -26.74
C LYS A 487 19.92 1.39 -26.71
N GLU A 488 20.64 1.42 -25.60
CA GLU A 488 21.94 0.78 -25.46
C GLU A 488 21.80 -0.70 -25.15
N HIS A 489 22.73 -1.50 -25.67
CA HIS A 489 22.77 -2.93 -25.38
C HIS A 489 23.14 -3.18 -23.90
N TYR A 490 24.12 -2.44 -23.41
CA TYR A 490 24.48 -2.38 -22.00
C TYR A 490 24.17 -0.98 -21.46
N LEU A 491 23.51 -0.91 -20.32
CA LEU A 491 23.22 0.35 -19.67
C LEU A 491 23.70 0.33 -18.22
N ILE A 492 24.52 1.28 -17.83
CA ILE A 492 24.99 1.44 -16.46
C ILE A 492 24.25 2.61 -15.82
N CYS A 493 23.48 2.31 -14.76
CA CYS A 493 22.66 3.26 -14.03
C CYS A 493 23.28 3.55 -12.67
N SER A 494 23.78 4.76 -12.42
CA SER A 494 24.31 5.14 -11.11
C SER A 494 23.21 5.69 -10.20
N TYR A 495 23.25 5.38 -8.91
CA TYR A 495 22.37 6.00 -7.92
C TYR A 495 23.08 6.21 -6.58
N LYS A 496 23.16 7.47 -6.16
CA LYS A 496 24.01 7.91 -5.03
C LYS A 496 23.29 8.19 -3.73
N ASP A 497 21.97 8.10 -3.74
CA ASP A 497 21.15 8.63 -2.65
C ASP A 497 21.30 7.89 -1.31
N PRO A 498 21.48 6.55 -1.23
CA PRO A 498 21.66 5.90 0.06
C PRO A 498 22.83 6.51 0.85
N ASP A 499 24.02 6.58 0.26
CA ASP A 499 25.20 7.15 0.89
C ASP A 499 25.10 8.67 1.08
N LYS A 500 24.71 9.42 0.04
CA LYS A 500 24.55 10.88 0.12
C LYS A 500 23.58 11.31 1.23
N LEU A 501 22.47 10.60 1.39
CA LEU A 501 21.51 10.87 2.47
C LEU A 501 22.15 10.53 3.83
N GLY A 502 22.87 9.41 3.91
CA GLY A 502 23.63 9.00 5.09
C GLY A 502 24.67 10.04 5.53
N GLU A 503 25.50 10.55 4.62
CA GLU A 503 26.47 11.60 4.92
C GLU A 503 25.79 12.90 5.38
N THR A 504 24.70 13.29 4.71
CA THR A 504 24.01 14.57 4.95
C THR A 504 23.19 14.57 6.24
N TYR A 505 22.45 13.48 6.50
CA TYR A 505 21.47 13.40 7.58
C TYR A 505 21.83 12.37 8.66
N GLN A 506 22.93 11.65 8.51
CA GLN A 506 23.37 10.61 9.44
C GLN A 506 22.26 9.57 9.63
N GLN A 507 22.05 9.04 10.84
CA GLN A 507 20.98 8.06 11.10
C GLN A 507 19.56 8.58 10.79
N LYS A 508 19.35 9.91 10.72
CA LYS A 508 18.04 10.45 10.33
C LYS A 508 17.72 10.16 8.86
N ALA A 509 18.72 9.83 8.05
CA ALA A 509 18.56 9.37 6.67
C ALA A 509 17.65 8.14 6.56
N LEU A 510 17.64 7.28 7.59
CA LEU A 510 16.85 6.04 7.59
C LEU A 510 15.34 6.27 7.40
N LYS A 511 14.83 7.48 7.71
CA LYS A 511 13.43 7.87 7.45
C LYS A 511 13.08 7.89 5.97
N TYR A 512 14.08 7.97 5.08
CA TYR A 512 13.91 7.99 3.63
C TYR A 512 14.18 6.63 2.97
N PHE A 513 14.72 5.65 3.69
CA PHE A 513 15.22 4.42 3.08
C PHE A 513 14.12 3.55 2.46
N ASP A 514 12.89 3.59 2.98
CA ASP A 514 11.76 2.92 2.34
C ASP A 514 11.44 3.51 0.95
N GLN A 515 11.53 4.84 0.80
CA GLN A 515 11.35 5.52 -0.48
C GLN A 515 12.52 5.24 -1.43
N VAL A 516 13.74 5.20 -0.92
CA VAL A 516 14.95 4.84 -1.68
C VAL A 516 14.83 3.40 -2.22
N ALA A 517 14.38 2.44 -1.40
CA ALA A 517 14.15 1.07 -1.83
C ALA A 517 13.03 0.98 -2.89
N GLU A 518 11.98 1.78 -2.76
CA GLU A 518 10.90 1.89 -3.76
C GLU A 518 11.41 2.38 -5.12
N ILE A 519 12.30 3.38 -5.11
CA ILE A 519 12.94 3.90 -6.33
C ILE A 519 13.77 2.80 -6.99
N PHE A 520 14.65 2.12 -6.26
CA PHE A 520 15.41 1.00 -6.81
C PHE A 520 14.49 -0.05 -7.43
N ALA A 521 13.48 -0.52 -6.70
CA ALA A 521 12.57 -1.54 -7.18
C ALA A 521 11.83 -1.09 -8.45
N THR A 522 11.20 0.08 -8.42
CA THR A 522 10.45 0.62 -9.57
C THR A 522 11.34 0.79 -10.80
N LYS A 523 12.58 1.26 -10.64
CA LYS A 523 13.50 1.47 -11.76
C LYS A 523 14.08 0.15 -12.29
N ILE A 524 14.34 -0.83 -11.44
CA ILE A 524 14.71 -2.19 -11.86
C ILE A 524 13.59 -2.80 -12.70
N GLU A 525 12.33 -2.70 -12.24
CA GLU A 525 11.18 -3.16 -13.03
C GLU A 525 11.02 -2.39 -14.34
N GLN A 526 11.24 -1.07 -14.34
CA GLN A 526 11.17 -0.27 -15.56
C GLN A 526 12.22 -0.72 -16.59
N LEU A 527 13.44 -1.03 -16.16
CA LEU A 527 14.48 -1.58 -17.04
C LEU A 527 14.04 -2.92 -17.64
N LEU A 528 13.49 -3.83 -16.82
CA LEU A 528 12.95 -5.10 -17.32
C LEU A 528 11.81 -4.88 -18.33
N LYS A 529 10.88 -3.95 -18.04
CA LYS A 529 9.79 -3.55 -18.95
C LYS A 529 10.30 -2.94 -20.26
N ASN A 530 11.43 -2.22 -20.23
CA ASN A 530 12.09 -1.66 -21.41
C ASN A 530 12.82 -2.72 -22.27
N GLY A 531 12.73 -4.00 -21.90
CA GLY A 531 13.28 -5.12 -22.66
C GLY A 531 14.74 -5.45 -22.33
N TYR A 532 15.28 -4.97 -21.20
CA TYR A 532 16.52 -5.54 -20.66
C TYR A 532 16.24 -6.95 -20.13
N GLN A 533 17.00 -7.94 -20.59
CA GLN A 533 16.81 -9.34 -20.23
C GLN A 533 17.42 -9.66 -18.86
N ASN A 534 18.52 -8.99 -18.53
CA ASN A 534 19.15 -9.05 -17.22
C ASN A 534 19.23 -7.63 -16.64
N VAL A 535 18.85 -7.49 -15.38
CA VAL A 535 19.10 -6.28 -14.60
C VAL A 535 19.88 -6.66 -13.35
N TYR A 536 21.11 -6.15 -13.25
CA TYR A 536 21.96 -6.35 -12.09
C TYR A 536 21.80 -5.19 -11.10
N LEU A 537 21.89 -5.46 -9.80
CA LEU A 537 22.13 -4.47 -8.75
C LEU A 537 23.39 -4.86 -8.00
N LEU A 538 24.34 -3.93 -7.96
CA LEU A 538 25.53 -4.02 -7.13
C LEU A 538 25.88 -2.65 -6.55
N THR A 539 26.82 -2.62 -5.61
CA THR A 539 27.27 -1.40 -4.96
C THR A 539 28.76 -1.44 -4.70
N ASP A 540 29.31 -0.31 -4.30
CA ASP A 540 30.69 -0.11 -3.94
C ASP A 540 30.99 -0.54 -2.49
N HIS A 541 30.15 -0.16 -1.54
CA HIS A 541 30.25 -0.56 -0.14
C HIS A 541 28.86 -0.61 0.52
N GLY A 542 28.80 -1.23 1.70
CA GLY A 542 27.68 -1.04 2.63
C GLY A 542 27.98 0.04 3.67
N TYR A 543 27.21 0.07 4.75
CA TYR A 543 27.36 1.04 5.82
C TYR A 543 27.08 0.39 7.19
N VAL A 544 27.53 1.04 8.25
CA VAL A 544 27.25 0.68 9.63
C VAL A 544 26.45 1.79 10.30
N LEU A 545 25.48 1.38 11.11
CA LEU A 545 24.73 2.25 11.99
C LEU A 545 25.32 2.15 13.41
N THR A 546 25.90 3.24 13.89
CA THR A 546 26.54 3.26 15.21
C THR A 546 25.56 3.49 16.36
N GLY A 547 24.33 3.92 16.05
CA GLY A 547 23.29 4.13 17.05
C GLY A 547 23.50 5.38 17.90
N ILE A 548 22.89 5.40 19.08
CA ILE A 548 23.23 6.33 20.15
C ILE A 548 24.63 5.97 20.66
N LEU A 549 25.55 6.93 20.66
CA LEU A 549 26.95 6.72 21.00
C LEU A 549 27.34 7.52 22.24
N ASP A 550 27.97 6.84 23.18
CA ASP A 550 28.73 7.47 24.25
C ASP A 550 30.21 7.65 23.87
N ASN A 551 30.95 8.47 24.61
CA ASN A 551 32.38 8.61 24.38
C ASN A 551 33.16 7.31 24.62
N SER A 552 32.67 6.43 25.51
CA SER A 552 33.26 5.10 25.74
C SER A 552 33.06 4.13 24.58
N ASP A 553 32.11 4.38 23.68
CA ASP A 553 31.91 3.57 22.47
C ASP A 553 32.94 3.88 21.38
N LYS A 554 33.62 5.03 21.49
CA LYS A 554 34.58 5.50 20.48
C LYS A 554 35.98 5.01 20.81
N ILE A 555 36.73 4.68 19.75
CA ILE A 555 38.08 4.12 19.86
C ILE A 555 39.10 5.24 19.68
N GLU A 556 39.92 5.43 20.71
CA GLU A 556 41.03 6.38 20.69
C GLU A 556 42.35 5.66 20.37
N VAL A 557 43.13 6.25 19.47
CA VAL A 557 44.47 5.75 19.12
C VAL A 557 45.47 6.89 18.96
N ALA A 558 46.70 6.63 19.40
CA ALA A 558 47.84 7.53 19.32
C ALA A 558 48.87 7.03 18.29
N PHE A 559 48.51 7.10 17.01
CA PHE A 559 49.41 6.77 15.90
C PHE A 559 50.34 7.94 15.57
N ASN A 560 51.55 7.62 15.12
CA ASN A 560 52.61 8.58 14.83
C ASN A 560 52.77 8.84 13.33
N GLY A 561 53.39 9.97 12.98
CA GLY A 561 53.71 10.33 11.60
C GLY A 561 52.53 10.93 10.84
N ASN A 562 52.49 10.73 9.53
CA ASN A 562 51.38 11.17 8.69
C ASN A 562 50.22 10.17 8.82
N VAL A 563 49.12 10.63 9.43
CA VAL A 563 47.96 9.80 9.75
C VAL A 563 46.70 10.42 9.16
N LYS A 564 45.97 9.65 8.35
CA LYS A 564 44.62 10.03 7.90
C LYS A 564 43.59 9.24 8.69
N LYS A 565 42.81 9.93 9.52
CA LYS A 565 41.75 9.33 10.35
C LYS A 565 40.39 9.46 9.66
N SER A 566 39.65 8.37 9.63
CA SER A 566 38.24 8.29 9.25
C SER A 566 37.47 7.55 10.36
N GLU A 567 36.14 7.59 10.34
CA GLU A 567 35.32 6.99 11.41
C GLU A 567 35.51 5.47 11.53
N ARG A 568 35.74 4.79 10.41
CA ARG A 568 35.81 3.31 10.35
C ARG A 568 37.20 2.75 10.06
N PHE A 569 38.14 3.60 9.64
CA PHE A 569 39.52 3.19 9.35
C PHE A 569 40.52 4.32 9.59
N ILE A 570 41.79 3.96 9.77
CA ILE A 570 42.90 4.91 9.84
C ILE A 570 44.00 4.46 8.87
N ARG A 571 44.61 5.40 8.16
CA ARG A 571 45.73 5.15 7.23
C ARG A 571 47.04 5.75 7.75
N THR A 572 48.14 5.02 7.59
CA THR A 572 49.50 5.50 7.91
C THR A 572 50.52 5.10 6.84
N GLU A 573 51.58 5.90 6.72
CA GLU A 573 52.72 5.60 5.83
C GLU A 573 53.55 4.44 6.39
N ASP A 574 53.84 4.51 7.70
CA ASP A 574 54.62 3.52 8.42
C ASP A 574 53.73 2.64 9.31
N LYS A 575 54.18 1.39 9.52
CA LYS A 575 53.53 0.44 10.40
C LYS A 575 53.48 0.96 11.85
N GLN A 576 52.35 0.78 12.53
CA GLN A 576 52.09 1.24 13.88
C GLN A 576 52.10 0.09 14.89
N THR A 577 52.27 0.42 16.17
CA THR A 577 51.99 -0.53 17.26
C THR A 577 50.51 -0.44 17.62
N ILE A 578 49.81 -1.57 17.61
CA ILE A 578 48.37 -1.64 17.87
C ILE A 578 48.04 -2.64 18.96
N ASP A 579 46.90 -2.42 19.62
CA ASP A 579 46.21 -3.46 20.37
C ASP A 579 45.48 -4.39 19.38
N THR A 580 45.99 -5.61 19.23
CA THR A 580 45.45 -6.61 18.31
C THR A 580 44.12 -7.19 18.75
N ASP A 581 43.70 -6.99 20.00
CA ASP A 581 42.37 -7.39 20.47
C ASP A 581 41.29 -6.37 20.04
N LEU A 582 41.70 -5.13 19.79
CA LEU A 582 40.81 -4.05 19.36
C LEU A 582 40.86 -3.75 17.86
N LEU A 583 42.03 -3.91 17.23
CA LEU A 583 42.29 -3.45 15.87
C LEU A 583 42.77 -4.56 14.95
N ILE A 584 42.55 -4.36 13.65
CA ILE A 584 43.13 -5.15 12.56
C ILE A 584 43.99 -4.24 11.71
N GLU A 585 45.20 -4.68 11.39
CA GLU A 585 46.09 -4.07 10.41
C GLU A 585 45.98 -4.81 9.08
N LYS A 586 45.92 -4.07 7.97
CA LYS A 586 46.09 -4.60 6.61
C LYS A 586 47.06 -3.71 5.83
N GLU A 587 47.97 -4.35 5.09
CA GLU A 587 48.88 -3.67 4.17
C GLU A 587 48.10 -3.36 2.88
N VAL A 588 47.62 -2.12 2.77
CA VAL A 588 46.79 -1.64 1.67
C VAL A 588 47.35 -0.30 1.22
N VAL A 589 47.94 -0.29 0.03
CA VAL A 589 48.58 0.89 -0.54
C VAL A 589 47.51 1.83 -1.11
N TYR A 590 47.48 3.06 -0.59
CA TYR A 590 46.62 4.14 -1.09
C TYR A 590 47.40 5.46 -1.11
N GLY A 591 47.83 5.87 -2.30
CA GLY A 591 48.70 7.04 -2.45
C GLY A 591 50.04 6.81 -1.74
N ASN A 592 50.35 7.64 -0.75
CA ASN A 592 51.53 7.54 0.11
C ASN A 592 51.32 6.65 1.36
N PHE A 593 50.10 6.24 1.67
CA PHE A 593 49.79 5.41 2.83
C PHE A 593 49.95 3.92 2.48
N ASN A 594 50.66 3.16 3.31
CA ASN A 594 50.93 1.73 3.08
C ASN A 594 50.09 0.81 3.97
N TYR A 595 49.58 1.33 5.09
CA TYR A 595 48.86 0.55 6.10
C TYR A 595 47.48 1.14 6.38
N CYS A 596 46.48 0.27 6.50
CA CYS A 596 45.14 0.59 6.97
C CYS A 596 44.85 -0.17 8.27
N TYR A 597 44.20 0.51 9.22
CA TYR A 597 43.77 -0.05 10.50
C TYR A 597 42.26 0.06 10.63
N PHE A 598 41.64 -1.04 11.06
CA PHE A 598 40.20 -1.17 11.23
C PHE A 598 39.86 -1.57 12.66
N THR A 599 38.68 -1.20 13.12
CA THR A 599 38.19 -1.62 14.45
C THR A 599 37.51 -2.99 14.35
N LYS A 600 37.72 -3.84 15.37
CA LYS A 600 37.01 -5.12 15.51
C LYS A 600 35.58 -4.97 16.04
N ARG A 601 35.06 -3.74 16.13
CA ARG A 601 33.77 -3.41 16.72
C ARG A 601 33.00 -2.46 15.80
N VAL A 602 31.70 -2.37 16.02
CA VAL A 602 30.82 -1.39 15.35
C VAL A 602 31.18 0.05 15.74
N GLY A 603 31.75 0.27 16.93
CA GLY A 603 32.16 1.59 17.43
C GLY A 603 33.19 2.27 16.52
N PRO A 604 33.06 3.59 16.26
CA PRO A 604 33.95 4.34 15.37
C PRO A 604 35.22 4.81 16.08
N PHE A 605 36.22 5.25 15.31
CA PHE A 605 37.34 6.02 15.84
C PHE A 605 36.92 7.44 16.26
N ILE A 606 37.67 8.03 17.19
CA ILE A 606 37.50 9.45 17.52
C ILE A 606 37.97 10.33 16.35
N THR A 607 37.05 11.11 15.80
CA THR A 607 37.18 12.02 14.66
C THR A 607 36.32 13.27 14.91
N PRO A 608 36.64 14.41 14.27
CA PRO A 608 35.74 15.56 14.25
C PRO A 608 34.51 15.25 13.39
N GLY A 609 33.30 15.48 13.89
CA GLY A 609 32.08 15.31 13.10
C GLY A 609 30.88 14.81 13.90
N VAL A 610 29.77 14.63 13.19
CA VAL A 610 28.57 13.96 13.71
C VAL A 610 28.65 12.50 13.29
N TYR A 611 28.36 11.61 14.23
CA TYR A 611 28.37 10.17 14.01
C TYR A 611 26.95 9.64 13.76
N GLY A 612 26.87 8.48 13.14
CA GLY A 612 25.65 7.70 13.11
C GLY A 612 25.54 6.78 11.91
N PHE A 613 25.98 7.27 10.76
CA PHE A 613 26.02 6.54 9.51
C PHE A 613 27.45 6.60 8.99
N ALA A 614 28.11 5.45 8.91
CA ALA A 614 29.54 5.41 8.60
C ALA A 614 29.87 4.23 7.68
N HIS A 615 30.93 4.38 6.89
CA HIS A 615 31.47 3.34 6.02
C HIS A 615 33.01 3.44 5.99
N GLY A 616 33.65 2.55 5.24
CA GLY A 616 35.12 2.47 5.12
C GLY A 616 35.77 1.37 5.95
N GLY A 617 35.01 0.65 6.75
CA GLY A 617 35.49 -0.38 7.66
C GLY A 617 35.68 -1.77 7.03
N LEU A 618 35.67 -2.77 7.92
CA LEU A 618 35.85 -4.21 7.61
C LEU A 618 34.73 -5.07 8.24
N SER A 619 33.65 -4.43 8.68
CA SER A 619 32.50 -5.16 9.21
C SER A 619 31.72 -5.85 8.08
N PRO A 620 30.99 -6.93 8.38
CA PRO A 620 30.19 -7.63 7.38
C PRO A 620 29.14 -6.71 6.73
N GLN A 621 28.58 -5.74 7.47
CA GLN A 621 27.63 -4.75 6.95
C GLN A 621 28.24 -3.85 5.87
N GLU A 622 29.54 -3.57 5.96
CA GLU A 622 30.28 -2.71 5.03
C GLU A 622 30.83 -3.51 3.84
N THR A 623 31.24 -4.77 4.07
CA THR A 623 32.00 -5.54 3.10
C THR A 623 31.22 -6.62 2.35
N ILE A 624 30.15 -7.17 2.93
CA ILE A 624 29.24 -8.07 2.23
C ILE A 624 28.21 -7.20 1.53
N ILE A 625 28.36 -7.07 0.21
CA ILE A 625 27.58 -6.16 -0.62
C ILE A 625 26.71 -6.93 -1.61
N PRO A 626 25.50 -6.45 -1.95
CA PRO A 626 24.60 -7.11 -2.88
C PRO A 626 25.23 -7.29 -4.26
N PHE A 627 24.96 -8.44 -4.86
CA PHE A 627 25.19 -8.74 -6.26
C PHE A 627 23.96 -9.49 -6.78
N LEU A 628 22.92 -8.74 -7.08
CA LEU A 628 21.61 -9.27 -7.40
C LEU A 628 21.39 -9.22 -8.91
N LYS A 629 20.68 -10.22 -9.43
CA LYS A 629 20.33 -10.30 -10.85
C LYS A 629 18.86 -10.66 -10.97
N TRP A 630 18.09 -9.79 -11.60
CA TRP A 630 16.73 -10.11 -12.05
C TRP A 630 16.72 -10.42 -13.53
N SER A 631 15.92 -11.41 -13.92
CA SER A 631 15.57 -11.70 -15.31
C SER A 631 14.06 -11.70 -15.52
N ASN A 632 13.67 -11.47 -16.77
CA ASN A 632 12.31 -11.70 -17.25
C ASN A 632 12.27 -13.02 -18.02
N ASP A 633 12.39 -14.15 -17.31
CA ASP A 633 12.35 -15.52 -17.86
C ASP A 633 10.94 -16.11 -17.94
N LYS A 634 9.88 -15.29 -17.83
CA LYS A 634 8.55 -15.78 -18.21
C LYS A 634 8.65 -16.27 -19.64
N ASN A 635 8.25 -17.53 -19.87
CA ASN A 635 8.11 -18.12 -21.19
C ASN A 635 7.32 -17.15 -22.09
N GLN A 636 8.02 -16.32 -22.87
CA GLN A 636 7.42 -15.62 -24.01
C GLN A 636 6.82 -16.61 -25.01
N GLN A 637 7.11 -17.91 -24.85
CA GLN A 637 6.49 -19.02 -25.57
C GLN A 637 4.98 -19.17 -25.31
N ASP A 638 4.47 -18.74 -24.15
CA ASP A 638 3.06 -18.92 -23.74
C ASP A 638 2.19 -17.68 -24.00
N GLN A 639 2.75 -16.63 -24.61
CA GLN A 639 2.01 -15.39 -24.92
C GLN A 639 2.05 -15.07 -26.42
N LEU A 640 0.95 -14.48 -26.90
CA LEU A 640 0.85 -14.04 -28.29
C LEU A 640 1.88 -12.95 -28.58
N GLN A 641 2.79 -13.19 -29.54
CA GLN A 641 3.78 -12.19 -29.93
C GLN A 641 3.12 -11.13 -30.80
N VAL A 642 3.36 -9.86 -30.49
CA VAL A 642 2.81 -8.73 -31.23
C VAL A 642 3.96 -7.90 -31.77
N MET A 643 3.96 -7.64 -33.08
CA MET A 643 5.01 -6.88 -33.76
C MET A 643 4.42 -5.88 -34.75
N ILE A 644 5.23 -4.88 -35.12
CA ILE A 644 4.92 -3.91 -36.16
C ILE A 644 5.30 -4.51 -37.51
N ALA A 645 4.32 -4.81 -38.36
CA ALA A 645 4.53 -5.48 -39.64
C ALA A 645 5.11 -4.54 -40.71
N ASN A 646 4.77 -3.24 -40.67
CA ASN A 646 5.10 -2.28 -41.73
C ASN A 646 6.26 -1.34 -41.40
N LYS A 647 7.26 -1.78 -40.63
CA LYS A 647 8.40 -0.93 -40.20
C LYS A 647 9.15 -0.26 -41.34
N LYS A 648 9.27 -0.92 -42.49
CA LYS A 648 9.98 -0.37 -43.66
C LYS A 648 9.29 0.88 -44.20
N ASP A 649 7.97 0.87 -44.25
CA ASP A 649 7.15 1.97 -44.78
C ASP A 649 7.16 3.20 -43.86
N LEU A 650 7.50 3.00 -42.58
CA LEU A 650 7.53 4.05 -41.57
C LEU A 650 8.83 4.88 -41.57
N ASN A 651 9.87 4.43 -42.28
CA ASN A 651 11.16 5.12 -42.34
C ASN A 651 11.17 6.36 -43.24
N ASP A 652 10.18 6.52 -44.13
CA ASP A 652 10.12 7.60 -45.11
C ASP A 652 8.66 7.94 -45.49
N VAL A 653 7.91 8.53 -44.55
CA VAL A 653 6.47 8.80 -44.75
C VAL A 653 6.24 10.15 -45.42
N THR A 654 5.62 10.14 -46.60
CA THR A 654 5.19 11.35 -47.31
C THR A 654 3.85 11.85 -46.79
N GLY A 655 3.78 13.11 -46.35
CA GLY A 655 2.55 13.75 -45.87
C GLY A 655 2.45 13.84 -44.34
N GLY A 656 1.26 14.16 -43.82
CA GLY A 656 1.02 14.43 -42.39
C GLY A 656 0.50 13.25 -41.55
N LEU A 657 0.19 12.12 -42.20
CA LEU A 657 -0.41 10.93 -41.60
C LEU A 657 0.50 9.71 -41.82
N PHE A 658 0.51 8.80 -40.86
CA PHE A 658 1.16 7.49 -40.98
C PHE A 658 0.28 6.41 -40.38
N SER A 659 0.42 5.16 -40.82
CA SER A 659 -0.32 4.03 -40.26
C SER A 659 0.61 3.02 -39.62
N ILE A 660 0.27 2.52 -38.43
CA ILE A 660 0.95 1.39 -37.80
C ILE A 660 0.11 0.14 -38.03
N VAL A 661 0.73 -0.91 -38.55
CA VAL A 661 0.12 -2.23 -38.73
C VAL A 661 0.72 -3.16 -37.69
N LEU A 662 -0.09 -3.54 -36.70
CA LEU A 662 0.26 -4.54 -35.71
C LEU A 662 -0.13 -5.92 -36.23
N LYS A 663 0.74 -6.90 -36.03
CA LYS A 663 0.52 -8.29 -36.36
C LYS A 663 0.80 -9.16 -35.15
N ALA A 664 -0.13 -10.07 -34.87
CA ALA A 664 0.06 -11.10 -33.87
C ALA A 664 0.46 -12.44 -34.52
N SER A 665 1.51 -13.08 -34.00
CA SER A 665 1.95 -14.41 -34.43
C SER A 665 2.22 -15.32 -33.24
N SER A 666 1.86 -16.60 -33.32
CA SER A 666 2.24 -17.59 -32.29
C SER A 666 3.51 -18.33 -32.70
N THR A 667 4.48 -18.45 -31.79
CA THR A 667 5.64 -19.33 -31.94
C THR A 667 5.37 -20.78 -31.51
N ALA A 668 4.22 -21.07 -30.88
CA ALA A 668 3.87 -22.40 -30.39
C ALA A 668 2.40 -22.77 -30.64
N SER A 669 2.12 -24.08 -30.70
CA SER A 669 0.79 -24.69 -30.78
C SER A 669 0.02 -24.62 -29.45
N ASP A 670 0.01 -23.46 -28.81
CA ASP A 670 -0.69 -23.25 -27.56
C ASP A 670 -2.16 -22.85 -27.82
N LEU A 671 -3.07 -23.49 -27.08
CA LEU A 671 -4.52 -23.28 -27.15
C LEU A 671 -4.97 -22.04 -26.37
N PHE A 672 -4.12 -21.53 -25.45
CA PHE A 672 -4.53 -20.53 -24.45
C PHE A 672 -4.11 -19.07 -24.79
N SER A 673 -3.30 -18.84 -25.83
CA SER A 673 -2.87 -17.49 -26.25
C SER A 673 -3.74 -16.92 -27.40
N SER A 674 -5.05 -16.77 -27.18
CA SER A 674 -6.00 -16.35 -28.23
C SER A 674 -5.99 -14.85 -28.55
N GLU A 675 -5.73 -14.01 -27.55
CA GLU A 675 -5.69 -12.55 -27.69
C GLU A 675 -4.67 -11.90 -26.75
N ARG A 676 -4.23 -10.69 -27.10
CA ARG A 676 -3.36 -9.85 -26.25
C ARG A 676 -3.84 -8.40 -26.29
N LYS A 677 -3.79 -7.73 -25.14
CA LYS A 677 -4.11 -6.30 -25.04
C LYS A 677 -2.83 -5.48 -25.08
N VAL A 678 -2.76 -4.51 -25.99
CA VAL A 678 -1.57 -3.68 -26.21
C VAL A 678 -1.93 -2.20 -26.27
N THR A 679 -0.95 -1.35 -26.00
CA THR A 679 -1.04 0.10 -26.14
C THR A 679 0.16 0.59 -26.98
N MET A 680 -0.04 1.65 -27.76
CA MET A 680 1.03 2.36 -28.46
C MET A 680 1.39 3.63 -27.70
N LEU A 681 2.65 3.75 -27.31
CA LEU A 681 3.23 4.97 -26.73
C LEU A 681 4.05 5.70 -27.79
N PHE A 682 3.84 7.01 -27.92
CA PHE A 682 4.48 7.85 -28.94
C PHE A 682 5.40 8.86 -28.27
N PHE A 683 6.63 8.93 -28.76
CA PHE A 683 7.65 9.81 -28.19
C PHE A 683 8.27 10.71 -29.26
N ALA A 684 8.45 11.98 -28.94
CA ALA A 684 9.26 12.92 -29.71
C ALA A 684 10.22 13.64 -28.74
N ASP A 685 11.49 13.78 -29.14
CA ASP A 685 12.55 14.35 -28.30
C ASP A 685 12.62 13.71 -26.89
N ASN A 686 12.44 12.38 -26.82
CA ASN A 686 12.35 11.57 -25.61
C ASN A 686 11.21 11.96 -24.64
N LYS A 687 10.22 12.74 -25.07
CA LYS A 687 9.00 13.05 -24.30
C LYS A 687 7.81 12.29 -24.85
N ASN A 688 6.99 11.73 -23.97
CA ASN A 688 5.73 11.12 -24.38
C ASN A 688 4.79 12.23 -24.91
N ILE A 689 4.37 12.09 -26.16
CA ILE A 689 3.49 13.03 -26.85
C ILE A 689 2.09 12.48 -27.08
N ASN A 690 1.89 11.16 -27.00
CA ASN A 690 0.61 10.51 -27.24
C ASN A 690 0.60 9.07 -26.70
N GLU A 691 -0.59 8.58 -26.35
CA GLU A 691 -0.87 7.21 -25.94
C GLU A 691 -2.17 6.76 -26.62
N SER A 692 -2.18 5.57 -27.24
CA SER A 692 -3.40 5.03 -27.84
C SER A 692 -4.37 4.46 -26.80
N ASP A 693 -5.63 4.28 -27.18
CA ASP A 693 -6.52 3.36 -26.46
C ASP A 693 -5.93 1.95 -26.37
N ILE A 694 -6.42 1.16 -25.42
CA ILE A 694 -6.07 -0.26 -25.31
C ILE A 694 -6.66 -1.01 -26.52
N LEU A 695 -5.79 -1.71 -27.26
CA LEU A 695 -6.15 -2.51 -28.42
C LEU A 695 -6.06 -4.00 -28.08
N THR A 696 -7.14 -4.74 -28.30
CA THR A 696 -7.10 -6.22 -28.27
C THR A 696 -6.72 -6.73 -29.65
N ILE A 697 -5.62 -7.48 -29.76
CA ILE A 697 -5.21 -8.18 -30.97
C ILE A 697 -5.35 -9.69 -30.78
N GLU A 698 -6.15 -10.31 -31.63
CA GLU A 698 -6.34 -11.77 -31.65
C GLU A 698 -5.24 -12.46 -32.45
N LYS A 699 -5.06 -13.76 -32.21
CA LYS A 699 -4.13 -14.62 -32.94
C LYS A 699 -4.33 -14.52 -34.45
N ASP A 700 -3.22 -14.41 -35.17
CA ASP A 700 -3.14 -14.32 -36.64
C ASP A 700 -3.93 -13.16 -37.26
N ARG A 701 -4.32 -12.15 -36.45
CA ARG A 701 -4.93 -10.90 -36.94
C ARG A 701 -3.90 -9.82 -37.17
N GLU A 702 -4.27 -8.89 -38.05
CA GLU A 702 -3.59 -7.63 -38.24
C GLU A 702 -4.53 -6.47 -37.88
N ILE A 703 -4.01 -5.47 -37.18
CA ILE A 703 -4.73 -4.24 -36.82
C ILE A 703 -3.97 -3.06 -37.40
N LYS A 704 -4.65 -2.27 -38.25
CA LYS A 704 -4.13 -1.02 -38.80
C LYS A 704 -4.73 0.17 -38.04
N LYS A 705 -3.88 1.07 -37.55
CA LYS A 705 -4.28 2.34 -36.93
C LYS A 705 -3.54 3.51 -37.56
N GLU A 706 -4.23 4.64 -37.75
CA GLU A 706 -3.69 5.83 -38.39
C GLU A 706 -3.46 6.94 -37.38
N PHE A 707 -2.33 7.63 -37.52
CA PHE A 707 -1.85 8.67 -36.61
C PHE A 707 -1.32 9.87 -37.39
N ARG A 708 -1.23 11.02 -36.71
CA ARG A 708 -0.70 12.28 -37.25
C ARG A 708 0.66 12.60 -36.63
N PHE A 709 1.55 13.18 -37.44
CA PHE A 709 2.84 13.69 -36.97
C PHE A 709 2.71 14.92 -36.05
N GLY A 710 1.64 15.72 -36.20
CA GLY A 710 1.52 17.00 -35.50
C GLY A 710 2.65 17.95 -35.90
N SER A 711 3.37 18.49 -34.91
CA SER A 711 4.54 19.35 -35.11
C SER A 711 5.87 18.59 -35.22
N ASN A 712 5.86 17.27 -35.05
CA ASN A 712 7.08 16.48 -34.91
C ASN A 712 7.48 15.84 -36.24
N ALA A 713 8.74 15.99 -36.67
CA ALA A 713 9.25 15.37 -37.90
C ALA A 713 9.68 13.91 -37.70
N THR A 714 9.87 13.49 -36.46
CA THR A 714 10.26 12.12 -36.10
C THR A 714 9.53 11.73 -34.82
N ILE A 715 8.94 10.54 -34.82
CA ILE A 715 8.21 9.98 -33.67
C ILE A 715 8.68 8.54 -33.46
N GLU A 716 9.14 8.23 -32.26
CA GLU A 716 9.37 6.84 -31.84
C GLU A 716 8.05 6.27 -31.31
N VAL A 717 7.67 5.10 -31.79
CA VAL A 717 6.46 4.41 -31.33
C VAL A 717 6.83 3.07 -30.73
N LYS A 718 6.33 2.85 -29.51
CA LYS A 718 6.57 1.65 -28.72
C LYS A 718 5.26 0.92 -28.49
N ILE A 719 5.26 -0.38 -28.77
CA ILE A 719 4.15 -1.28 -28.48
C ILE A 719 4.43 -1.86 -27.10
N VAL A 720 3.52 -1.64 -26.16
CA VAL A 720 3.61 -2.18 -24.81
C VAL A 720 2.41 -3.06 -24.51
N ASP A 721 2.61 -4.09 -23.71
CA ASP A 721 1.51 -4.86 -23.13
C ASP A 721 0.66 -3.95 -22.24
N ALA A 722 -0.66 -3.99 -22.39
CA ALA A 722 -1.54 -3.09 -21.65
C ALA A 722 -1.55 -3.38 -20.14
N VAL A 723 -1.27 -4.63 -19.75
CA VAL A 723 -1.28 -5.12 -18.37
C VAL A 723 0.11 -5.07 -17.76
N THR A 724 1.09 -5.74 -18.37
CA THR A 724 2.45 -5.85 -17.80
C THR A 724 3.32 -4.61 -18.06
N LYS A 725 2.91 -3.77 -19.03
CA LYS A 725 3.69 -2.63 -19.54
C LYS A 725 5.03 -3.01 -20.17
N GLU A 726 5.25 -4.29 -20.45
CA GLU A 726 6.43 -4.79 -21.15
C GLU A 726 6.44 -4.29 -22.60
N GLN A 727 7.59 -3.78 -23.06
CA GLN A 727 7.81 -3.39 -24.45
C GLN A 727 7.90 -4.63 -25.34
N LEU A 728 6.96 -4.75 -26.27
CA LEU A 728 6.84 -5.86 -27.21
C LEU A 728 7.58 -5.57 -28.52
N ASP A 729 7.44 -4.34 -29.01
CA ASP A 729 8.10 -3.92 -30.24
C ASP A 729 8.26 -2.40 -30.30
N LYS A 730 9.11 -1.89 -31.19
CA LYS A 730 9.26 -0.46 -31.46
C LYS A 730 9.65 -0.13 -32.91
N VAL A 731 9.39 1.11 -33.30
CA VAL A 731 9.78 1.69 -34.60
C VAL A 731 9.99 3.20 -34.50
N ILE A 732 10.90 3.73 -35.30
CA ILE A 732 11.03 5.18 -35.50
C ILE A 732 10.32 5.54 -36.79
N VAL A 733 9.34 6.44 -36.70
CA VAL A 733 8.58 6.97 -37.83
C VAL A 733 9.16 8.31 -38.24
N LYS A 734 9.54 8.48 -39.51
CA LYS A 734 10.15 9.73 -40.03
C LYS A 734 9.26 10.34 -41.09
N GLN A 735 9.00 11.64 -40.94
CA GLN A 735 8.27 12.43 -41.93
C GLN A 735 9.25 12.96 -42.99
N ASN A 736 8.93 12.71 -44.26
CA ASN A 736 9.64 13.34 -45.36
C ASN A 736 8.91 14.61 -45.80
N LYS A 737 9.61 15.73 -45.71
CA LYS A 737 9.16 17.01 -46.27
C LYS A 737 9.72 17.16 -47.69
N VAL A 738 9.40 16.22 -48.58
CA VAL A 738 9.61 16.49 -50.00
C VAL A 738 8.67 17.64 -50.37
N ARG A 739 9.27 18.76 -50.75
CA ARG A 739 8.55 19.91 -51.29
C ARG A 739 7.81 19.41 -52.52
N ASP A 740 6.49 19.52 -52.52
CA ASP A 740 5.64 19.18 -53.66
C ASP A 740 6.15 19.95 -54.89
N LEU A 741 6.88 19.26 -55.78
CA LEU A 741 7.39 19.79 -57.05
C LEU A 741 6.32 19.65 -58.15
N GLY A 742 5.05 19.42 -57.80
CA GLY A 742 3.91 19.30 -58.71
C GLY A 742 3.46 20.63 -59.35
N GLY A 743 4.39 21.45 -59.83
CA GLY A 743 4.10 22.74 -60.46
C GLY A 743 5.12 23.22 -61.49
N LEU A 744 6.03 22.36 -61.98
CA LEU A 744 6.91 22.66 -63.12
C LEU A 744 7.02 21.42 -64.02
N LEU A 745 5.95 21.14 -64.76
CA LEU A 745 5.97 20.42 -66.04
C LEU A 745 4.87 20.97 -66.94
#